data_AF-A0A174T2G3-F1
#
_entry.id   AF-A0A174T2G3-F1
#
_cell.length_a   1.000
_cell.length_b   1.000
_cell.length_c   1.000
_cell.angle_alpha   90.00
_cell.angle_beta   90.00
_cell.angle_gamma   90.00
#
_symmetry.space_group_name_H-M   'P 1'
#
loop_
_entity.id
_entity.type
_entity.pdbx_description
1 polymer ?
#
loop_
_entity_poly.entity_id
_entity_poly.type
_entity_poly.pdbx_seq_one_letter_code
_entity_poly.pdbx_strand_id
1 'polypeptide(L)'
;MAELTPMMQQYMQTKKEYPDCILFYRLGDFYEMFFDDALTASKELEITLTGKNCGLKERAPMCGVPYHAVDGYLNRLVSKGYKVAICEQLEDPAAAKGIVKRDVVRIVTPGTNLDTQALDETKNNYIMCIAYASDHYGVSVADVSTGEYMVTEIENSEKLFDEIYKFMPSELICNEAFYMSGMDFELLKEKLGITVYSLDSWYFDDAVCERVLKEHFHAGTIEGLGLTDYDCGVIAAGALMQYLVETQKRDLSHISHLTIYASGKYMLLDSSTRRNLELCETLRDKQKRGSLLWVLDKTKTAMGARTLRKYIEQPLIDKSAIEKRLDAVDELVKNAISREEIREYLSPVYDLERLVCRITYQSANPRDLIAFQSSLAMLPHIKYILNDMQTPLLKELNEELDTLGDLCKLVSDSIKEDPPIAMKEGGIIKDGYNAEVDKLRNAKSDGKDWLAKLETEEREKTGIKNLRIKYNKVFGYYLEVTNSFKNLVPDYYTRKQTLANAERYIIPELKELEDTILGAEDKLYALEYQLYSEVRDTIGKEVVRIQKTAKAIAKLDAFASLALVAEQNNYVRPKMNDKGLIDIKDGRHPVVEKMISNDMFICNDTYLNDKKERISIITGPNMAGKSTYMRQTALIVLMAQIGSFVPASSANIGVVDRIFTRVGASDDLASGQSTFMVEMTEVANILRNATNKSLLILDEIGRGTSTFDGLSIAWAVIEYISNSKLLGAKTLFATHYHELTELEGKIENVNNYCIAVKEKGDDIIFLRKIVKGGADKSYGIQVARLAGVPQSVTDRAKEIVEELVQADVTGKIKEIEVQGQETSKPKAKHFDEVDLAQMSLFDTVKDDDVIKEIKELDLANLTPIDALNTLYQLQNKLKNRW
;
A
#
# COMPACT_ATOMS: atom_id res chain seq x y z
N MET A 1 9.02 52.45 -8.35
CA MET A 1 9.04 50.98 -8.35
C MET A 1 7.97 50.55 -9.35
N ALA A 2 8.25 49.58 -10.22
CA ALA A 2 7.26 49.19 -11.22
C ALA A 2 6.08 48.50 -10.53
N GLU A 3 4.88 49.06 -10.64
CA GLU A 3 3.67 48.46 -10.06
C GLU A 3 3.32 47.18 -10.82
N LEU A 4 3.26 46.06 -10.09
CA LEU A 4 2.68 44.82 -10.60
C LEU A 4 1.26 45.10 -11.08
N THR A 5 0.85 44.42 -12.16
CA THR A 5 -0.54 44.51 -12.62
C THR A 5 -1.50 44.10 -11.49
N PRO A 6 -2.71 44.68 -11.41
CA PRO A 6 -3.67 44.36 -10.35
C PRO A 6 -3.96 42.86 -10.18
N MET A 7 -3.99 42.09 -11.29
CA MET A 7 -4.12 40.63 -11.26
C MET A 7 -2.92 39.96 -10.57
N MET A 8 -1.71 40.42 -10.84
CA MET A 8 -0.50 39.88 -10.22
C MET A 8 -0.34 40.30 -8.77
N GLN A 9 -0.89 41.44 -8.36
CA GLN A 9 -0.99 41.80 -6.95
C GLN A 9 -1.89 40.81 -6.19
N GLN A 10 -3.04 40.46 -6.75
CA GLN A 10 -3.95 39.46 -6.19
C GLN A 10 -3.30 38.07 -6.13
N TYR A 11 -2.59 37.66 -7.20
CA TYR A 11 -1.82 36.42 -7.22
C TYR A 11 -0.75 36.39 -6.12
N MET A 12 0.03 37.46 -5.98
CA MET A 12 1.09 37.55 -4.95
C MET A 12 0.53 37.52 -3.54
N GLN A 13 -0.61 38.17 -3.31
CA GLN A 13 -1.30 38.10 -2.03
C GLN A 13 -1.73 36.66 -1.71
N THR A 14 -2.36 35.99 -2.67
CA THR A 14 -2.78 34.58 -2.54
C THR A 14 -1.57 33.68 -2.31
N LYS A 15 -0.48 33.85 -3.07
CA LYS A 15 0.74 33.05 -2.91
C LYS A 15 1.45 33.30 -1.57
N LYS A 16 1.32 34.49 -0.98
CA LYS A 16 1.85 34.80 0.35
C LYS A 16 1.11 34.04 1.47
N GLU A 17 -0.18 33.75 1.26
CA GLU A 17 -0.98 32.93 2.18
C GLU A 17 -0.63 31.42 2.06
N TYR A 18 -0.20 30.96 0.88
CA TYR A 18 0.18 29.57 0.62
C TYR A 18 1.60 29.44 0.03
N PRO A 19 2.65 29.81 0.80
CA PRO A 19 4.02 29.87 0.30
C PRO A 19 4.57 28.48 -0.08
N ASP A 20 4.14 27.43 0.62
CA ASP A 20 4.59 26.04 0.46
C ASP A 20 3.85 25.26 -0.64
N CYS A 21 2.80 25.84 -1.23
CA CYS A 21 1.94 25.20 -2.23
C CYS A 21 2.20 25.73 -3.64
N ILE A 22 2.19 24.86 -4.66
CA ILE A 22 2.11 25.28 -6.05
C ILE A 22 0.70 25.85 -6.31
N LEU A 23 0.61 27.10 -6.72
CA LEU A 23 -0.68 27.79 -6.88
C LEU A 23 -1.24 27.61 -8.30
N PHE A 24 -2.26 26.77 -8.45
CA PHE A 24 -3.06 26.65 -9.67
C PHE A 24 -4.07 27.79 -9.72
N TYR A 25 -3.76 28.84 -10.46
CA TYR A 25 -4.56 30.08 -10.47
C TYR A 25 -5.49 30.13 -11.68
N ARG A 26 -6.82 30.12 -11.45
CA ARG A 26 -7.84 30.07 -12.51
C ARG A 26 -7.90 31.37 -13.33
N LEU A 27 -7.47 31.29 -14.59
CA LEU A 27 -7.50 32.36 -15.57
C LEU A 27 -8.17 31.88 -16.87
N GLY A 28 -9.43 32.28 -17.06
CA GLY A 28 -10.24 31.81 -18.19
C GLY A 28 -10.42 30.30 -18.16
N ASP A 29 -10.05 29.61 -19.24
CA ASP A 29 -10.11 28.15 -19.37
C ASP A 29 -8.83 27.43 -18.94
N PHE A 30 -7.88 28.13 -18.32
CA PHE A 30 -6.62 27.54 -17.84
C PHE A 30 -6.44 27.72 -16.33
N TYR A 31 -5.64 26.83 -15.73
CA TYR A 31 -4.92 27.13 -14.50
C TYR A 31 -3.50 27.53 -14.87
N GLU A 32 -3.13 28.76 -14.54
CA GLU A 32 -1.78 29.27 -14.77
C GLU A 32 -1.01 29.30 -13.45
N MET A 33 0.29 29.04 -13.54
CA MET A 33 1.27 29.16 -12.46
C MET A 33 2.31 30.19 -12.87
N PHE A 34 2.87 30.93 -11.90
CA PHE A 34 3.84 31.99 -12.17
C PHE A 34 5.11 31.87 -11.32
N PHE A 35 6.21 32.47 -11.80
CA PHE A 35 7.50 32.55 -11.10
C PHE A 35 8.06 31.16 -10.76
N ASP A 36 8.45 30.91 -9.51
CA ASP A 36 9.09 29.66 -9.09
C ASP A 36 8.16 28.44 -9.23
N ASP A 37 6.85 28.65 -9.02
CA ASP A 37 5.83 27.62 -9.24
C ASP A 37 5.81 27.21 -10.72
N ALA A 38 5.95 28.17 -11.64
CA ALA A 38 5.98 27.88 -13.07
C ALA A 38 7.23 27.10 -13.50
N LEU A 39 8.40 27.43 -12.93
CA LEU A 39 9.66 26.74 -13.18
C LEU A 39 9.59 25.28 -12.69
N THR A 40 9.09 25.08 -11.46
CA THR A 40 8.93 23.77 -10.84
C THR A 40 7.92 22.93 -11.64
N ALA A 41 6.72 23.47 -11.88
CA ALA A 41 5.67 22.76 -12.60
C ALA A 41 6.06 22.44 -14.05
N SER A 42 6.75 23.35 -14.76
CA SER A 42 7.23 23.09 -16.12
C SER A 42 8.19 21.90 -16.19
N LYS A 43 9.13 21.81 -15.25
CA LYS A 43 10.09 20.71 -15.17
C LYS A 43 9.40 19.39 -14.79
N GLU A 44 8.53 19.42 -13.78
CA GLU A 44 7.94 18.20 -13.23
C GLU A 44 6.81 17.62 -14.08
N LEU A 45 6.06 18.47 -14.77
CA LEU A 45 4.96 18.10 -15.65
C LEU A 45 5.35 17.98 -17.12
N GLU A 46 6.55 18.43 -17.48
CA GLU A 46 7.06 18.51 -18.85
C GLU A 46 6.17 19.39 -19.75
N ILE A 47 5.67 20.49 -19.19
CA ILE A 47 4.83 21.47 -19.91
C ILE A 47 5.66 22.69 -20.33
N THR A 48 5.26 23.33 -21.43
CA THR A 48 6.01 24.45 -22.01
C THR A 48 6.06 25.66 -21.04
N LEU A 49 7.27 26.09 -20.70
CA LEU A 49 7.51 27.34 -20.00
C LEU A 49 7.43 28.52 -20.97
N THR A 50 6.63 29.52 -20.62
CA THR A 50 6.47 30.77 -21.35
C THR A 50 6.69 31.95 -20.41
N GLY A 51 6.40 33.18 -20.85
CA GLY A 51 6.47 34.35 -19.97
C GLY A 51 5.29 35.30 -20.16
N LYS A 52 4.79 35.90 -19.07
CA LYS A 52 3.70 36.87 -19.10
C LYS A 52 4.21 38.27 -18.78
N ASN A 53 3.70 39.29 -19.48
CA ASN A 53 4.04 40.67 -19.16
C ASN A 53 3.21 41.13 -17.95
N CYS A 54 3.89 41.52 -16.87
CA CYS A 54 3.28 41.71 -15.55
C CYS A 54 3.60 43.08 -14.93
N GLY A 55 4.12 44.01 -15.74
CA GLY A 55 4.59 45.32 -15.26
C GLY A 55 6.05 45.34 -14.80
N LEU A 56 6.71 44.19 -14.72
CA LEU A 56 8.15 44.08 -14.45
C LEU A 56 9.00 44.32 -15.71
N LYS A 57 10.30 44.63 -15.53
CA LYS A 57 11.25 44.79 -16.65
C LYS A 57 11.43 43.51 -17.46
N GLU A 58 11.36 42.37 -16.80
CA GLU A 58 11.42 41.04 -17.41
C GLU A 58 10.04 40.37 -17.36
N ARG A 59 9.75 39.51 -18.34
CA ARG A 59 8.50 38.75 -18.36
C ARG A 59 8.54 37.72 -17.24
N ALA A 60 7.48 37.66 -16.43
CA ALA A 60 7.38 36.66 -15.37
C ALA A 60 7.26 35.26 -16.00
N PRO A 61 8.04 34.26 -15.55
CA PRO A 61 7.87 32.87 -15.97
C PRO A 61 6.44 32.40 -15.75
N MET A 62 5.87 31.69 -16.72
CA MET A 62 4.49 31.21 -16.70
C MET A 62 4.36 29.87 -17.41
N CYS A 63 3.65 28.93 -16.81
CA CYS A 63 3.13 27.74 -17.49
C CYS A 63 1.66 27.54 -17.09
N GLY A 64 0.92 26.71 -17.82
CA GLY A 64 -0.48 26.48 -17.50
C GLY A 64 -1.04 25.22 -18.12
N VAL A 65 -2.13 24.75 -17.53
CA VAL A 65 -2.83 23.53 -17.94
C VAL A 65 -4.31 23.82 -18.21
N PRO A 66 -4.94 23.18 -19.21
CA PRO A 66 -6.37 23.32 -19.44
C PRO A 66 -7.17 22.80 -18.26
N TYR A 67 -8.24 23.49 -17.89
CA TYR A 67 -9.00 23.16 -16.68
C TYR A 67 -9.68 21.80 -16.72
N HIS A 68 -10.16 21.40 -17.89
CA HIS A 68 -10.78 20.10 -18.11
C HIS A 68 -9.80 18.92 -17.95
N ALA A 69 -8.49 19.20 -17.99
CA ALA A 69 -7.44 18.19 -17.89
C ALA A 69 -6.63 18.34 -16.59
N VAL A 70 -7.06 19.20 -15.66
CA VAL A 70 -6.29 19.59 -14.48
C VAL A 70 -5.94 18.39 -13.60
N ASP A 71 -6.87 17.45 -13.43
CA ASP A 71 -6.73 16.32 -12.49
C ASP A 71 -5.50 15.47 -12.82
N GLY A 72 -5.29 15.14 -14.10
CA GLY A 72 -4.12 14.36 -14.53
C GLY A 72 -2.76 15.03 -14.22
N TYR A 73 -2.69 16.36 -14.35
CA TYR A 73 -1.47 17.12 -13.99
C TYR A 73 -1.32 17.25 -12.49
N LEU A 74 -2.42 17.49 -11.78
CA LEU A 74 -2.45 17.60 -10.34
C LEU A 74 -1.92 16.31 -9.69
N ASN A 75 -2.38 15.15 -10.15
CA ASN A 75 -1.97 13.85 -9.64
C ASN A 75 -0.47 13.59 -9.81
N ARG A 76 0.13 14.03 -10.93
CA ARG A 76 1.58 13.91 -11.15
C ARG A 76 2.40 14.74 -10.18
N LEU A 77 1.98 15.97 -9.86
CA LEU A 77 2.65 16.80 -8.86
C LEU A 77 2.51 16.20 -7.47
N VAL A 78 1.30 15.78 -7.11
CA VAL A 78 1.00 15.20 -5.80
C VAL A 78 1.76 13.89 -5.59
N SER A 79 1.87 13.02 -6.60
CA SER A 79 2.67 11.78 -6.50
C SER A 79 4.17 12.01 -6.26
N LYS A 80 4.66 13.22 -6.54
CA LYS A 80 6.04 13.64 -6.27
C LYS A 80 6.20 14.36 -4.93
N GLY A 81 5.14 14.46 -4.13
CA GLY A 81 5.15 15.08 -2.80
C GLY A 81 4.96 16.60 -2.82
N TYR A 82 4.45 17.20 -3.90
CA TYR A 82 4.11 18.62 -3.93
C TYR A 82 2.67 18.87 -3.46
N LYS A 83 2.46 19.93 -2.65
CA LYS A 83 1.12 20.45 -2.32
C LYS A 83 0.66 21.39 -3.43
N VAL A 84 -0.60 21.29 -3.85
CA VAL A 84 -1.16 22.12 -4.93
C VAL A 84 -2.40 22.85 -4.43
N ALA A 85 -2.37 24.18 -4.41
CA ALA A 85 -3.52 25.00 -4.05
C ALA A 85 -4.33 25.38 -5.30
N ILE A 86 -5.63 25.05 -5.31
CA ILE A 86 -6.54 25.36 -6.42
C ILE A 86 -7.27 26.66 -6.11
N CYS A 87 -6.96 27.71 -6.86
CA CYS A 87 -7.58 29.01 -6.74
C CYS A 87 -8.61 29.23 -7.85
N GLU A 88 -9.87 29.38 -7.46
CA GLU A 88 -11.02 29.52 -8.36
C GLU A 88 -11.57 30.94 -8.42
N GLN A 89 -12.36 31.21 -9.45
CA GLN A 89 -13.16 32.43 -9.57
C GLN A 89 -14.46 32.25 -8.79
N LEU A 90 -14.68 33.09 -7.77
CA LEU A 90 -15.87 33.02 -6.92
C LEU A 90 -17.08 33.73 -7.53
N GLU A 91 -16.84 34.63 -8.48
CA GLU A 91 -17.87 35.46 -9.12
C GLU A 91 -17.87 35.21 -10.63
N ASP A 92 -19.05 35.35 -11.24
CA ASP A 92 -19.16 35.35 -12.70
C ASP A 92 -18.46 36.60 -13.27
N PRO A 93 -17.47 36.45 -14.18
CA PRO A 93 -16.82 37.57 -14.85
C PRO A 93 -17.78 38.56 -15.51
N ALA A 94 -18.97 38.11 -15.93
CA ALA A 94 -19.99 38.96 -16.55
C ALA A 94 -20.75 39.84 -15.55
N ALA A 95 -20.84 39.41 -14.28
CA ALA A 95 -21.55 40.14 -13.22
C ALA A 95 -20.62 40.97 -12.32
N ALA A 96 -19.32 40.68 -12.31
CA ALA A 96 -18.34 41.35 -11.45
C ALA A 96 -18.01 42.78 -11.91
N LYS A 97 -18.09 43.75 -10.99
CA LYS A 97 -17.57 45.11 -11.21
C LYS A 97 -16.09 45.18 -10.80
N GLY A 98 -15.18 45.07 -11.77
CA GLY A 98 -13.74 45.15 -11.54
C GLY A 98 -13.03 43.80 -11.70
N ILE A 99 -12.05 43.50 -10.84
CA ILE A 99 -11.32 42.23 -10.88
C ILE A 99 -12.15 41.18 -10.16
N VAL A 100 -12.42 40.07 -10.86
CA VAL A 100 -13.13 38.90 -10.32
C VAL A 100 -12.47 38.42 -9.03
N LYS A 101 -13.25 38.32 -7.96
CA LYS A 101 -12.76 37.79 -6.68
C LYS A 101 -12.32 36.33 -6.86
N ARG A 102 -11.14 36.00 -6.35
CA ARG A 102 -10.53 34.68 -6.40
C ARG A 102 -10.11 34.26 -5.01
N ASP A 103 -10.24 32.98 -4.73
CA ASP A 103 -9.84 32.39 -3.46
C ASP A 103 -9.44 30.93 -3.68
N VAL A 104 -8.60 30.40 -2.79
CA VAL A 104 -8.23 28.99 -2.77
C VAL A 104 -9.41 28.19 -2.23
N VAL A 105 -9.95 27.30 -3.05
CA VAL A 105 -11.11 26.46 -2.71
C VAL A 105 -10.74 25.06 -2.22
N ARG A 106 -9.48 24.65 -2.46
CA ARG A 106 -8.96 23.34 -2.07
C ARG A 106 -7.43 23.35 -2.14
N ILE A 107 -6.77 22.66 -1.22
CA ILE A 107 -5.36 22.29 -1.29
C ILE A 107 -5.31 20.77 -1.44
N VAL A 108 -4.63 20.29 -2.47
CA VAL A 108 -4.47 18.85 -2.69
C VAL A 108 -3.06 18.44 -2.32
N THR A 109 -3.00 17.40 -1.48
CA THR A 109 -1.77 16.82 -0.94
C THR A 109 -1.80 15.30 -1.14
N PRO A 110 -0.68 14.57 -0.96
CA PRO A 110 -0.64 13.13 -1.19
C PRO A 110 -1.68 12.35 -0.37
N GLY A 111 -1.89 12.72 0.89
CA GLY A 111 -2.83 12.07 1.81
C GLY A 111 -4.26 12.56 1.71
N THR A 112 -4.51 13.64 0.98
CA THR A 112 -5.85 14.25 0.86
C THR A 112 -6.42 14.21 -0.56
N ASN A 113 -5.76 13.49 -1.47
CA ASN A 113 -6.26 13.31 -2.83
C ASN A 113 -7.55 12.49 -2.83
N LEU A 114 -8.56 12.97 -3.54
CA LEU A 114 -9.89 12.36 -3.69
C LEU A 114 -10.15 11.85 -5.11
N ASP A 115 -9.21 12.05 -6.04
CA ASP A 115 -9.39 11.62 -7.42
C ASP A 115 -9.28 10.09 -7.55
N THR A 116 -10.41 9.46 -7.84
CA THR A 116 -10.54 8.01 -8.01
C THR A 116 -9.76 7.48 -9.21
N GLN A 117 -9.47 8.32 -10.23
CA GLN A 117 -8.68 7.88 -11.38
C GLN A 117 -7.19 7.72 -11.07
N ALA A 118 -6.70 8.42 -10.04
CA ALA A 118 -5.31 8.31 -9.60
C ALA A 118 -5.11 7.35 -8.43
N LEU A 119 -6.15 7.13 -7.62
CA LEU A 119 -6.10 6.21 -6.49
C LEU A 119 -6.37 4.77 -6.95
N ASP A 120 -5.52 3.83 -6.51
CA ASP A 120 -5.85 2.40 -6.58
C ASP A 120 -7.15 2.17 -5.79
N GLU A 121 -8.19 1.70 -6.48
CA GLU A 121 -9.50 1.41 -5.88
C GLU A 121 -9.40 0.32 -4.79
N THR A 122 -8.39 -0.55 -4.86
CA THR A 122 -8.19 -1.65 -3.90
C THR A 122 -7.31 -1.29 -2.71
N LYS A 123 -6.88 -0.03 -2.59
CA LYS A 123 -6.01 0.47 -1.51
C LYS A 123 -6.60 1.72 -0.86
N ASN A 124 -6.40 1.85 0.45
CA ASN A 124 -6.66 3.08 1.19
C ASN A 124 -5.58 4.14 0.92
N ASN A 125 -5.97 5.41 0.98
CA ASN A 125 -5.04 6.54 0.89
C ASN A 125 -4.96 7.23 2.25
N TYR A 126 -4.10 6.71 3.12
CA TYR A 126 -3.99 7.19 4.49
C TYR A 126 -3.13 8.44 4.61
N ILE A 127 -3.60 9.39 5.41
CA ILE A 127 -2.79 10.46 6.02
C ILE A 127 -2.61 10.14 7.51
N MET A 128 -1.41 10.36 8.03
CA MET A 128 -1.08 10.12 9.43
C MET A 128 -0.57 11.39 10.10
N CYS A 129 -1.03 11.65 11.32
CA CYS A 129 -0.49 12.69 12.18
C CYS A 129 0.21 12.08 13.39
N ILE A 130 1.42 12.55 13.67
CA ILE A 130 2.20 12.16 14.85
C ILE A 130 2.49 13.40 15.69
N ALA A 131 1.98 13.39 16.92
CA ALA A 131 2.31 14.38 17.94
C ALA A 131 3.23 13.74 18.97
N TYR A 132 4.44 14.26 19.13
CA TYR A 132 5.35 13.85 20.20
C TYR A 132 5.29 14.84 21.36
N ALA A 133 4.85 14.37 22.53
CA ALA A 133 4.77 15.16 23.75
C ALA A 133 4.93 14.25 24.98
N SER A 134 5.55 14.76 26.05
CA SER A 134 5.66 14.05 27.33
C SER A 134 6.17 12.60 27.24
N ASP A 135 7.15 12.34 26.36
CA ASP A 135 7.71 11.00 26.06
C ASP A 135 6.71 9.98 25.50
N HIS A 136 5.58 10.45 24.96
CA HIS A 136 4.56 9.65 24.30
C HIS A 136 4.33 10.15 22.87
N TYR A 137 3.89 9.24 22.00
CA TYR A 137 3.48 9.52 20.63
C TYR A 137 1.97 9.38 20.52
N GLY A 138 1.29 10.49 20.27
CA GLY A 138 -0.07 10.48 19.76
C GLY A 138 -0.05 10.16 18.27
N VAL A 139 -0.80 9.16 17.84
CA VAL A 139 -0.89 8.76 16.43
C VAL A 139 -2.34 8.80 15.99
N SER A 140 -2.63 9.64 15.00
CA SER A 140 -3.93 9.70 14.35
C SER A 140 -3.81 9.39 12.86
N VAL A 141 -4.77 8.64 12.32
CA VAL A 141 -4.76 8.19 10.92
C VAL A 141 -6.13 8.42 10.32
N ALA A 142 -6.20 9.02 9.13
CA ALA A 142 -7.43 9.22 8.39
C ALA A 142 -7.31 8.74 6.94
N ASP A 143 -8.41 8.29 6.35
CA ASP A 143 -8.56 8.19 4.90
C ASP A 143 -9.73 9.07 4.49
N VAL A 144 -9.40 10.21 3.87
CA VAL A 144 -10.38 11.25 3.50
C VAL A 144 -11.41 10.71 2.50
N SER A 145 -11.04 9.74 1.66
CA SER A 145 -11.89 9.18 0.62
C SER A 145 -12.95 8.20 1.14
N THR A 146 -12.73 7.63 2.33
CA THR A 146 -13.65 6.66 2.95
C THR A 146 -14.33 7.21 4.21
N GLY A 147 -13.76 8.25 4.83
CA GLY A 147 -14.20 8.78 6.11
C GLY A 147 -13.70 7.97 7.31
N GLU A 148 -12.77 7.04 7.11
CA GLU A 148 -12.13 6.31 8.20
C GLU A 148 -11.22 7.25 9.00
N TYR A 149 -11.36 7.22 10.32
CA TYR A 149 -10.56 8.06 11.19
C TYR A 149 -10.30 7.39 12.54
N MET A 150 -9.02 7.31 12.88
CA MET A 150 -8.49 6.44 13.93
C MET A 150 -7.47 7.16 14.78
N VAL A 151 -7.35 6.75 16.06
CA VAL A 151 -6.39 7.31 17.00
C VAL A 151 -5.90 6.26 18.01
N THR A 152 -4.62 6.39 18.40
CA THR A 152 -3.98 5.62 19.47
C THR A 152 -2.86 6.45 20.11
N GLU A 153 -2.37 5.98 21.25
CA GLU A 153 -1.12 6.43 21.85
C GLU A 153 -0.09 5.31 21.94
N ILE A 154 1.18 5.70 21.90
CA ILE A 154 2.31 4.78 21.87
C ILE A 154 3.46 5.36 22.72
N GLU A 155 4.04 4.54 23.58
CA GLU A 155 5.14 4.94 24.47
C GLU A 155 6.55 4.71 23.87
N ASN A 156 6.67 3.88 22.83
CA ASN A 156 7.96 3.44 22.28
C ASN A 156 8.08 3.75 20.78
N SER A 157 9.21 4.32 20.37
CA SER A 157 9.53 4.63 18.98
C SER A 157 9.53 3.40 18.06
N GLU A 158 9.91 2.21 18.55
CA GLU A 158 9.84 0.97 17.75
C GLU A 158 8.39 0.62 17.37
N LYS A 159 7.47 0.73 18.33
CA LYS A 159 6.04 0.50 18.10
C LYS A 159 5.44 1.57 17.17
N LEU A 160 5.97 2.79 17.18
CA LEU A 160 5.55 3.83 16.25
C LEU A 160 5.89 3.46 14.80
N PHE A 161 7.09 2.93 14.55
CA PHE A 161 7.46 2.43 13.23
C PHE A 161 6.53 1.31 12.78
N ASP A 162 6.19 0.37 13.67
CA ASP A 162 5.21 -0.69 13.37
C ASP A 162 3.87 -0.12 12.90
N GLU A 163 3.38 0.97 13.53
CA GLU A 163 2.13 1.62 13.10
C GLU A 163 2.29 2.38 11.77
N ILE A 164 3.42 3.05 11.53
CA ILE A 164 3.72 3.67 10.22
C ILE A 164 3.73 2.60 9.11
N TYR A 165 4.37 1.45 9.34
CA TYR A 165 4.38 0.32 8.40
C TYR A 165 3.02 -0.37 8.27
N LYS A 166 2.21 -0.34 9.33
CA LYS A 166 0.88 -0.94 9.31
C LYS A 166 -0.06 -0.18 8.37
N PHE A 167 -0.04 1.15 8.42
CA PHE A 167 -0.92 1.98 7.59
C PHE A 167 -0.30 2.42 6.27
N MET A 168 1.03 2.49 6.16
CA MET A 168 1.73 2.97 4.95
C MET A 168 1.12 4.28 4.41
N PRO A 169 1.07 5.36 5.21
CA PRO A 169 0.41 6.59 4.81
C PRO A 169 1.14 7.24 3.63
N SER A 170 0.41 7.86 2.70
CA SER A 170 1.02 8.63 1.61
C SER A 170 1.56 9.99 2.10
N GLU A 171 1.02 10.47 3.22
CA GLU A 171 1.41 11.72 3.87
C GLU A 171 1.45 11.58 5.39
N LEU A 172 2.51 12.11 5.98
CA LEU A 172 2.73 12.14 7.43
C LEU A 172 2.94 13.60 7.86
N ILE A 173 2.04 14.11 8.69
CA ILE A 173 2.17 15.42 9.33
C ILE A 173 2.62 15.25 10.77
N CYS A 174 3.45 16.16 11.28
CA CYS A 174 3.99 16.03 12.64
C CYS A 174 4.32 17.38 13.27
N ASN A 175 4.50 17.36 14.60
CA ASN A 175 4.97 18.53 15.33
C ASN A 175 6.50 18.67 15.25
N GLU A 176 7.00 19.87 15.51
CA GLU A 176 8.44 20.17 15.45
C GLU A 176 9.27 19.28 16.40
N ALA A 177 8.72 18.92 17.57
CA ALA A 177 9.38 18.03 18.52
C ALA A 177 9.63 16.63 17.92
N PHE A 178 8.66 16.07 17.20
CA PHE A 178 8.85 14.82 16.49
C PHE A 178 9.82 14.97 15.31
N TYR A 179 9.73 16.08 14.57
CA TYR A 179 10.62 16.37 13.46
C TYR A 179 12.09 16.48 13.90
N MET A 180 12.35 16.96 15.12
CA MET A 180 13.69 17.05 15.71
C MET A 180 14.14 15.81 16.49
N SER A 181 13.32 14.76 16.57
CA SER A 181 13.60 13.55 17.38
C SER A 181 14.77 12.69 16.87
N GLY A 182 15.39 13.05 15.74
CA GLY A 182 16.47 12.28 15.11
C GLY A 182 15.99 11.10 14.26
N MET A 183 14.69 11.06 13.93
CA MET A 183 14.12 10.09 13.00
C MET A 183 14.71 10.24 11.59
N ASP A 184 14.98 9.11 10.95
CA ASP A 184 15.44 9.06 9.55
C ASP A 184 14.25 9.29 8.59
N PHE A 185 13.97 10.56 8.29
CA PHE A 185 12.95 10.95 7.33
C PHE A 185 13.32 10.64 5.88
N GLU A 186 14.62 10.50 5.57
CA GLU A 186 15.07 10.09 4.24
C GLU A 186 14.66 8.64 3.97
N LEU A 187 14.75 7.76 4.97
CA LEU A 187 14.25 6.39 4.88
C LEU A 187 12.74 6.35 4.61
N LEU A 188 11.94 7.18 5.30
CA LEU A 188 10.49 7.25 5.07
C LEU A 188 10.16 7.72 3.65
N LYS A 189 10.88 8.73 3.15
CA LYS A 189 10.65 9.31 1.84
C LYS A 189 11.13 8.42 0.70
N GLU A 190 12.37 7.95 0.74
CA GLU A 190 12.99 7.20 -0.36
C GLU A 190 12.59 5.72 -0.38
N LYS A 191 12.51 5.07 0.78
CA LYS A 191 12.18 3.64 0.83
C LYS A 191 10.68 3.36 0.79
N LEU A 192 9.88 4.22 1.44
CA LEU A 192 8.44 3.98 1.60
C LEU A 192 7.55 4.91 0.76
N GLY A 193 8.11 5.98 0.18
CA GLY A 193 7.34 6.94 -0.61
C GLY A 193 6.41 7.81 0.23
N ILE A 194 6.70 7.96 1.53
CA ILE A 194 5.89 8.75 2.47
C ILE A 194 6.36 10.20 2.44
N THR A 195 5.46 11.14 2.18
CA THR A 195 5.80 12.56 2.24
C THR A 195 5.62 13.07 3.66
N VAL A 196 6.65 13.68 4.24
CA VAL A 196 6.63 14.16 5.63
C VAL A 196 6.60 15.68 5.67
N TYR A 197 5.70 16.25 6.46
CA TYR A 197 5.60 17.69 6.71
C TYR A 197 5.59 17.98 8.22
N SER A 198 6.44 18.91 8.66
CA SER A 198 6.30 19.53 9.98
C SER A 198 5.28 20.65 9.89
N LEU A 199 4.29 20.65 10.78
CA LEU A 199 3.35 21.75 10.93
C LEU A 199 3.79 22.68 12.07
N ASP A 200 3.29 23.91 12.04
CA ASP A 200 3.56 24.90 13.09
C ASP A 200 2.97 24.45 14.44
N SER A 201 3.54 24.95 15.54
CA SER A 201 3.17 24.56 16.90
C SER A 201 1.70 24.83 17.26
N TRP A 202 1.06 25.82 16.65
CA TRP A 202 -0.33 26.19 16.93
C TRP A 202 -1.36 25.13 16.47
N TYR A 203 -1.01 24.25 15.53
CA TYR A 203 -1.85 23.10 15.16
C TYR A 203 -1.97 22.08 16.29
N PHE A 204 -0.99 22.04 17.20
CA PHE A 204 -0.88 21.05 18.26
C PHE A 204 -1.20 21.65 19.64
N ASP A 205 -1.92 22.78 19.68
CA ASP A 205 -2.41 23.34 20.94
C ASP A 205 -3.58 22.50 21.47
N ASP A 206 -3.46 22.04 22.72
CA ASP A 206 -4.41 21.13 23.37
C ASP A 206 -5.86 21.65 23.32
N ALA A 207 -6.06 22.94 23.65
CA ALA A 207 -7.38 23.54 23.72
C ALA A 207 -8.00 23.73 22.33
N VAL A 208 -7.18 24.06 21.33
CA VAL A 208 -7.63 24.13 19.93
C VAL A 208 -8.01 22.74 19.42
N CYS A 209 -7.17 21.73 19.64
CA CYS A 209 -7.40 20.36 19.22
C CYS A 209 -8.70 19.79 19.80
N GLU A 210 -8.90 19.97 21.11
CA GLU A 210 -10.12 19.55 21.81
C GLU A 210 -11.36 20.24 21.24
N ARG A 211 -11.29 21.55 21.01
CA ARG A 211 -12.40 22.33 20.46
C ARG A 211 -12.77 21.86 19.06
N VAL A 212 -11.80 21.66 18.18
CA VAL A 212 -12.03 21.20 16.79
C VAL A 212 -12.72 19.84 16.77
N LEU A 213 -12.27 18.89 17.61
CA LEU A 213 -12.91 17.57 17.70
C LEU A 213 -14.34 17.65 18.25
N LYS A 214 -14.59 18.45 19.30
CA LYS A 214 -15.94 18.65 19.85
C LYS A 214 -16.90 19.28 18.85
N GLU A 215 -16.44 20.31 18.14
CA GLU A 215 -17.23 20.99 17.11
C GLU A 215 -17.58 20.04 15.97
N HIS A 216 -16.60 19.28 15.46
CA HIS A 216 -16.77 18.36 14.34
C HIS A 216 -17.67 17.15 14.67
N PHE A 217 -17.44 16.47 15.80
CA PHE A 217 -18.23 15.30 16.20
C PHE A 217 -19.51 15.64 16.98
N HIS A 218 -19.80 16.94 17.16
CA HIS A 218 -20.92 17.42 17.95
C HIS A 218 -20.97 16.83 19.38
N ALA A 219 -19.78 16.66 19.98
CA ALA A 219 -19.62 16.07 21.30
C ALA A 219 -19.53 17.17 22.38
N GLY A 220 -20.26 17.01 23.49
CA GLY A 220 -20.20 17.96 24.60
C GLY A 220 -18.89 17.90 25.40
N THR A 221 -18.24 16.75 25.46
CA THR A 221 -16.98 16.49 26.18
C THR A 221 -16.11 15.52 25.41
N ILE A 222 -14.78 15.55 25.63
CA ILE A 222 -13.84 14.54 25.09
C ILE A 222 -14.11 13.15 25.67
N GLU A 223 -14.61 13.08 26.91
CA GLU A 223 -15.04 11.81 27.53
C GLU A 223 -16.13 11.12 26.69
N GLY A 224 -17.03 11.88 26.06
CA GLY A 224 -18.04 11.35 25.15
C GLY A 224 -17.47 10.71 23.88
N LEU A 225 -16.21 11.02 23.53
CA LEU A 225 -15.46 10.42 22.42
C LEU A 225 -14.58 9.24 22.89
N GLY A 226 -14.54 8.94 24.19
CA GLY A 226 -13.74 7.86 24.78
C GLY A 226 -12.25 8.16 24.91
N LEU A 227 -11.84 9.43 24.76
CA LEU A 227 -10.45 9.85 24.66
C LEU A 227 -9.84 10.37 25.97
N THR A 228 -10.50 10.16 27.10
CA THR A 228 -10.08 10.69 28.41
C THR A 228 -8.68 10.26 28.82
N ASP A 229 -8.26 9.06 28.41
CA ASP A 229 -6.94 8.50 28.75
C ASP A 229 -5.92 8.66 27.61
N TYR A 230 -6.21 9.49 26.60
CA TYR A 230 -5.41 9.63 25.38
C TYR A 230 -5.06 11.10 25.08
N ASP A 231 -4.42 11.81 26.01
CA ASP A 231 -4.06 13.23 25.90
C ASP A 231 -3.22 13.56 24.63
N CYS A 232 -2.12 12.86 24.38
CA CYS A 232 -1.33 13.01 23.15
C CYS A 232 -2.12 12.56 21.91
N GLY A 233 -2.97 11.55 22.04
CA GLY A 233 -3.87 11.08 20.99
C GLY A 233 -4.87 12.17 20.56
N VAL A 234 -5.43 12.91 21.51
CA VAL A 234 -6.32 14.05 21.27
C VAL A 234 -5.60 15.13 20.48
N ILE A 235 -4.35 15.46 20.83
CA ILE A 235 -3.54 16.45 20.11
C ILE A 235 -3.32 16.00 18.65
N ALA A 236 -2.88 14.76 18.44
CA ALA A 236 -2.65 14.23 17.09
C ALA A 236 -3.94 14.19 16.26
N ALA A 237 -5.07 13.81 16.86
CA ALA A 237 -6.36 13.81 16.21
C ALA A 237 -6.79 15.24 15.86
N GLY A 238 -6.83 16.15 16.83
CA GLY A 238 -7.23 17.54 16.61
C GLY A 238 -6.40 18.24 15.54
N ALA A 239 -5.07 18.08 15.57
CA ALA A 239 -4.16 18.61 14.56
C ALA A 239 -4.47 18.05 13.16
N LEU A 240 -4.71 16.73 13.05
CA LEU A 240 -5.09 16.11 11.78
C LEU A 240 -6.44 16.62 11.27
N MET A 241 -7.46 16.70 12.13
CA MET A 241 -8.77 17.19 11.73
C MET A 241 -8.68 18.64 11.25
N GLN A 242 -7.93 19.48 11.96
CA GLN A 242 -7.74 20.86 11.57
C GLN A 242 -7.04 20.99 10.22
N TYR A 243 -5.96 20.21 10.01
CA TYR A 243 -5.28 20.14 8.72
C TYR A 243 -6.22 19.71 7.58
N LEU A 244 -7.10 18.73 7.84
CA LEU A 244 -8.11 18.31 6.87
C LEU A 244 -9.12 19.43 6.58
N VAL A 245 -9.64 20.12 7.61
CA VAL A 245 -10.58 21.24 7.41
C VAL A 245 -9.95 22.35 6.56
N GLU A 246 -8.68 22.68 6.81
CA GLU A 246 -7.97 23.76 6.09
C GLU A 246 -7.58 23.38 4.66
N THR A 247 -7.17 22.13 4.42
CA THR A 247 -6.84 21.66 3.07
C THR A 247 -8.09 21.47 2.22
N GLN A 248 -9.16 20.92 2.81
CA GLN A 248 -10.36 20.55 2.07
C GLN A 248 -11.32 21.72 1.88
N LYS A 249 -11.34 22.68 2.83
CA LYS A 249 -12.19 23.89 2.81
C LYS A 249 -13.67 23.60 2.51
N ARG A 250 -14.13 22.42 2.91
CA ARG A 250 -15.50 21.92 2.73
C ARG A 250 -15.92 21.18 3.98
N ASP A 251 -17.22 20.90 4.07
CA ASP A 251 -17.76 20.06 5.14
C ASP A 251 -17.21 18.63 5.03
N LEU A 252 -16.75 18.09 6.16
CA LEU A 252 -16.16 16.76 6.31
C LEU A 252 -17.09 15.82 7.09
N SER A 253 -18.40 16.06 7.03
CA SER A 253 -19.44 15.30 7.75
C SER A 253 -19.46 13.80 7.48
N HIS A 254 -18.81 13.32 6.41
CA HIS A 254 -18.58 11.88 6.19
C HIS A 254 -17.52 11.28 7.12
N ILE A 255 -16.63 12.07 7.71
CA ILE A 255 -15.78 11.62 8.84
C ILE A 255 -16.65 11.66 10.09
N SER A 256 -17.50 10.64 10.23
CA SER A 256 -18.59 10.65 11.20
C SER A 256 -18.19 10.16 12.60
N HIS A 257 -17.09 9.39 12.70
CA HIS A 257 -16.67 8.78 13.96
C HIS A 257 -15.14 8.74 14.07
N LEU A 258 -14.63 8.97 15.28
CA LEU A 258 -13.24 8.76 15.64
C LEU A 258 -13.11 7.43 16.39
N THR A 259 -12.33 6.50 15.83
CA THR A 259 -12.17 5.15 16.39
C THR A 259 -10.86 5.01 17.16
N ILE A 260 -10.96 4.71 18.45
CA ILE A 260 -9.79 4.34 19.24
C ILE A 260 -9.43 2.89 18.93
N TYR A 261 -8.18 2.64 18.56
CA TYR A 261 -7.68 1.29 18.36
C TYR A 261 -6.52 1.02 19.31
N ALA A 262 -6.49 -0.21 19.83
CA ALA A 262 -5.37 -0.68 20.62
C ALA A 262 -4.38 -1.40 19.70
N SER A 263 -3.11 -1.00 19.74
CA SER A 263 -2.02 -1.67 19.00
C SER A 263 -1.96 -3.18 19.28
N GLY A 264 -2.40 -3.64 20.47
CA GLY A 264 -2.38 -5.06 20.88
C GLY A 264 -3.53 -5.97 20.37
N LYS A 265 -4.50 -5.47 19.59
CA LYS A 265 -5.61 -6.32 19.07
C LYS A 265 -5.21 -7.17 17.86
N TYR A 266 -4.16 -6.78 17.15
CA TYR A 266 -3.73 -7.39 15.90
C TYR A 266 -2.32 -7.97 16.01
N MET A 267 -2.05 -9.01 15.22
CA MET A 267 -0.73 -9.57 15.07
C MET A 267 0.20 -8.50 14.50
N LEU A 268 1.34 -8.31 15.13
CA LEU A 268 2.35 -7.38 14.62
C LEU A 268 3.17 -8.08 13.54
N LEU A 269 3.26 -7.41 12.39
CA LEU A 269 3.97 -7.85 11.20
C LEU A 269 4.90 -6.72 10.77
N ASP A 270 6.20 -6.90 10.98
CA ASP A 270 7.21 -5.93 10.57
C ASP A 270 7.33 -5.84 9.04
N SER A 271 7.96 -4.77 8.57
CA SER A 271 8.11 -4.48 7.13
C SER A 271 8.83 -5.61 6.40
N SER A 272 9.89 -6.16 7.00
CA SER A 272 10.63 -7.30 6.47
C SER A 272 9.72 -8.52 6.33
N THR A 273 8.86 -8.82 7.30
CA THR A 273 7.91 -9.95 7.23
C THR A 273 6.85 -9.76 6.18
N ARG A 274 6.24 -8.58 6.09
CA ARG A 274 5.24 -8.27 5.03
C ARG A 274 5.83 -8.50 3.64
N ARG A 275 7.08 -8.07 3.45
CA ARG A 275 7.83 -8.17 2.19
C ARG A 275 8.28 -9.60 1.91
N ASN A 276 8.88 -10.30 2.87
CA ASN A 276 9.40 -11.66 2.71
C ASN A 276 8.30 -12.71 2.51
N LEU A 277 7.13 -12.49 3.12
CA LEU A 277 5.94 -13.31 2.91
C LEU A 277 5.13 -12.93 1.67
N GLU A 278 5.51 -11.83 0.98
CA GLU A 278 4.82 -11.31 -0.21
C GLU A 278 3.31 -11.21 0.02
N LEU A 279 2.89 -10.53 1.10
CA LEU A 279 1.48 -10.50 1.52
C LEU A 279 0.59 -9.78 0.52
N CYS A 280 0.95 -8.56 0.14
CA CYS A 280 0.17 -7.72 -0.79
C CYS A 280 0.84 -7.59 -2.16
N GLU A 281 2.16 -7.57 -2.21
CA GLU A 281 2.97 -7.37 -3.42
C GLU A 281 4.21 -8.30 -3.43
N THR A 282 4.74 -8.55 -4.62
CA THR A 282 5.96 -9.36 -4.81
C THR A 282 7.25 -8.58 -4.57
N LEU A 283 8.30 -9.29 -4.15
CA LEU A 283 9.62 -8.74 -3.82
C LEU A 283 10.31 -8.05 -5.01
N ARG A 284 10.22 -8.63 -6.22
CA ARG A 284 10.98 -8.18 -7.40
C ARG A 284 10.22 -7.15 -8.24
N ASP A 285 9.00 -7.48 -8.61
CA ASP A 285 8.23 -6.70 -9.59
C ASP A 285 7.23 -5.74 -8.94
N LYS A 286 7.08 -5.78 -7.60
CA LYS A 286 6.06 -5.04 -6.83
C LYS A 286 4.65 -5.21 -7.40
N GLN A 287 4.33 -6.43 -7.84
CA GLN A 287 3.04 -6.76 -8.44
C GLN A 287 2.15 -7.47 -7.44
N LYS A 288 0.83 -7.29 -7.57
CA LYS A 288 -0.17 -8.09 -6.85
C LYS A 288 -0.09 -9.55 -7.26
N ARG A 289 0.09 -9.86 -8.55
CA ARG A 289 0.16 -11.25 -9.03
C ARG A 289 1.38 -11.94 -8.43
N GLY A 290 1.14 -13.03 -7.70
CA GLY A 290 2.20 -13.73 -6.95
C GLY A 290 2.30 -13.34 -5.48
N SER A 291 1.41 -12.49 -4.97
CA SER A 291 1.25 -12.26 -3.53
C SER A 291 0.14 -13.14 -2.91
N LEU A 292 0.08 -13.19 -1.58
CA LEU A 292 -1.03 -13.83 -0.87
C LEU A 292 -2.37 -13.17 -1.22
N LEU A 293 -2.41 -11.84 -1.27
CA LEU A 293 -3.60 -11.06 -1.62
C LEU A 293 -4.15 -11.47 -2.99
N TRP A 294 -3.31 -11.75 -4.00
CA TRP A 294 -3.80 -12.23 -5.29
C TRP A 294 -4.56 -13.55 -5.23
N VAL A 295 -4.14 -14.46 -4.35
CA VAL A 295 -4.81 -15.75 -4.16
C VAL A 295 -6.15 -15.55 -3.46
N LEU A 296 -6.16 -14.78 -2.37
CA LEU A 296 -7.32 -14.60 -1.50
C LEU A 296 -8.36 -13.63 -2.07
N ASP A 297 -7.93 -12.65 -2.86
CA ASP A 297 -8.81 -11.62 -3.39
C ASP A 297 -9.54 -12.08 -4.67
N LYS A 298 -10.81 -12.37 -4.48
CA LYS A 298 -11.86 -12.71 -5.45
C LYS A 298 -13.13 -11.89 -5.14
N THR A 299 -12.94 -10.77 -4.44
CA THR A 299 -13.98 -9.80 -4.09
C THR A 299 -14.57 -9.18 -5.35
N LYS A 300 -15.79 -8.68 -5.24
CA LYS A 300 -16.55 -8.08 -6.35
C LYS A 300 -16.57 -6.56 -6.29
N THR A 301 -16.31 -5.99 -5.12
CA THR A 301 -16.35 -4.55 -4.85
C THR A 301 -14.98 -4.05 -4.43
N ALA A 302 -14.65 -2.79 -4.76
CA ALA A 302 -13.42 -2.14 -4.35
C ALA A 302 -13.29 -2.03 -2.80
N MET A 303 -14.40 -1.71 -2.12
CA MET A 303 -14.47 -1.66 -0.66
C MET A 303 -14.24 -3.04 -0.01
N GLY A 304 -14.74 -4.11 -0.62
CA GLY A 304 -14.45 -5.48 -0.21
C GLY A 304 -12.97 -5.82 -0.36
N ALA A 305 -12.35 -5.45 -1.48
CA ALA A 305 -10.92 -5.64 -1.72
C ALA A 305 -10.05 -4.91 -0.68
N ARG A 306 -10.38 -3.65 -0.34
CA ARG A 306 -9.71 -2.88 0.73
C ARG A 306 -9.87 -3.56 2.09
N THR A 307 -11.08 -4.02 2.40
CA THR A 307 -11.37 -4.72 3.67
C THR A 307 -10.57 -6.02 3.78
N LEU A 308 -10.49 -6.82 2.71
CA LEU A 308 -9.70 -8.04 2.69
C LEU A 308 -8.20 -7.76 2.83
N ARG A 309 -7.68 -6.75 2.11
CA ARG A 309 -6.29 -6.30 2.26
C ARG A 309 -6.00 -5.92 3.71
N LYS A 310 -6.88 -5.14 4.34
CA LYS A 310 -6.77 -4.78 5.77
C LYS A 310 -6.74 -6.00 6.67
N TYR A 311 -7.52 -7.04 6.40
CA TYR A 311 -7.48 -8.28 7.18
C TYR A 311 -6.14 -9.00 7.07
N ILE A 312 -5.54 -9.05 5.88
CA ILE A 312 -4.21 -9.65 5.65
C ILE A 312 -3.12 -8.86 6.38
N GLU A 313 -3.19 -7.54 6.35
CA GLU A 313 -2.22 -6.64 6.99
C GLU A 313 -2.42 -6.53 8.51
N GLN A 314 -3.60 -6.89 9.01
CA GLN A 314 -3.99 -6.81 10.42
C GLN A 314 -4.69 -8.11 10.88
N PRO A 315 -3.97 -9.24 10.97
CA PRO A 315 -4.53 -10.48 11.51
C PRO A 315 -4.94 -10.30 12.96
N LEU A 316 -5.99 -10.98 13.42
CA LEU A 316 -6.50 -10.83 14.79
C LEU A 316 -5.66 -11.66 15.78
N ILE A 317 -5.56 -11.20 17.03
CA ILE A 317 -5.03 -12.01 18.15
C ILE A 317 -6.17 -12.60 19.00
N ASP A 318 -7.34 -11.96 19.04
CA ASP A 318 -8.46 -12.50 19.80
C ASP A 318 -9.08 -13.73 19.12
N LYS A 319 -8.96 -14.89 19.78
CA LYS A 319 -9.52 -16.16 19.33
C LYS A 319 -11.02 -16.08 19.07
N SER A 320 -11.79 -15.40 19.93
CA SER A 320 -13.24 -15.33 19.76
C SER A 320 -13.60 -14.58 18.47
N ALA A 321 -12.94 -13.46 18.19
CA ALA A 321 -13.10 -12.73 16.95
C ALA A 321 -12.67 -13.54 15.70
N ILE A 322 -11.60 -14.33 15.79
CA ILE A 322 -11.16 -15.24 14.71
C ILE A 322 -12.23 -16.31 14.45
N GLU A 323 -12.73 -16.96 15.50
CA GLU A 323 -13.76 -18.00 15.39
C GLU A 323 -15.06 -17.46 14.78
N LYS A 324 -15.49 -16.24 15.16
CA LYS A 324 -16.65 -15.59 14.53
C LYS A 324 -16.49 -15.40 13.02
N ARG A 325 -15.29 -15.03 12.54
CA ARG A 325 -15.00 -14.93 11.10
C ARG A 325 -15.00 -16.30 10.43
N LEU A 326 -14.36 -17.29 11.05
CA LEU A 326 -14.34 -18.67 10.55
C LEU A 326 -15.74 -19.27 10.44
N ASP A 327 -16.64 -18.96 11.37
CA ASP A 327 -18.03 -19.40 11.33
C ASP A 327 -18.78 -18.78 10.16
N ALA A 328 -18.64 -17.47 9.93
CA ALA A 328 -19.24 -16.80 8.78
C ALA A 328 -18.74 -17.37 7.44
N VAL A 329 -17.42 -17.61 7.32
CA VAL A 329 -16.84 -18.23 6.12
C VAL A 329 -17.34 -19.66 5.95
N ASP A 330 -17.40 -20.46 7.03
CA ASP A 330 -17.89 -21.84 6.99
C ASP A 330 -19.36 -21.96 6.54
N GLU A 331 -20.22 -21.05 7.00
CA GLU A 331 -21.61 -20.98 6.56
C GLU A 331 -21.71 -20.64 5.05
N LEU A 332 -20.93 -19.68 4.57
CA LEU A 332 -20.87 -19.31 3.14
C LEU A 332 -20.25 -20.42 2.26
N VAL A 333 -19.30 -21.21 2.79
CA VAL A 333 -18.74 -22.37 2.09
C VAL A 333 -19.79 -23.48 1.94
N LYS A 334 -20.58 -23.74 3.00
CA LYS A 334 -21.63 -24.76 2.98
C LYS A 334 -22.82 -24.37 2.10
N ASN A 335 -23.15 -23.09 2.05
CA ASN A 335 -24.27 -22.54 1.27
C ASN A 335 -23.78 -21.95 -0.06
N ALA A 336 -23.21 -22.79 -0.93
CA ALA A 336 -22.58 -22.36 -2.19
C ALA A 336 -23.53 -21.57 -3.12
N ILE A 337 -24.82 -21.94 -3.20
CA ILE A 337 -25.82 -21.24 -4.03
C ILE A 337 -25.98 -19.80 -3.54
N SER A 338 -26.29 -19.63 -2.24
CA SER A 338 -26.45 -18.32 -1.62
C SER A 338 -25.19 -17.46 -1.75
N ARG A 339 -24.01 -18.08 -1.63
CA ARG A 339 -22.73 -17.37 -1.83
C ARG A 339 -22.58 -16.85 -3.26
N GLU A 340 -22.86 -17.65 -4.28
CA GLU A 340 -22.78 -17.18 -5.67
C GLU A 340 -23.83 -16.11 -5.99
N GLU A 341 -25.07 -16.27 -5.51
CA GLU A 341 -26.11 -15.24 -5.66
C GLU A 341 -25.70 -13.91 -5.02
N ILE A 342 -25.18 -13.93 -3.78
CA ILE A 342 -24.62 -12.74 -3.13
C ILE A 342 -23.52 -12.11 -4.01
N ARG A 343 -22.59 -12.92 -4.53
CA ARG A 343 -21.48 -12.41 -5.37
C ARG A 343 -21.96 -11.86 -6.71
N GLU A 344 -23.02 -12.40 -7.30
CA GLU A 344 -23.64 -11.85 -8.50
C GLU A 344 -24.26 -10.48 -8.20
N TYR A 345 -25.02 -10.36 -7.11
CA TYR A 345 -25.62 -9.08 -6.68
C TYR A 345 -24.58 -8.04 -6.26
N LEU A 346 -23.40 -8.46 -5.76
CA LEU A 346 -22.29 -7.56 -5.44
C LEU A 346 -21.56 -7.03 -6.69
N SER A 347 -21.61 -7.74 -7.82
CA SER A 347 -20.85 -7.38 -9.02
C SER A 347 -21.19 -5.99 -9.61
N PRO A 348 -22.46 -5.54 -9.65
CA PRO A 348 -22.81 -4.19 -10.10
C PRO A 348 -22.77 -3.14 -8.97
N VAL A 349 -22.38 -3.51 -7.74
CA VAL A 349 -22.25 -2.57 -6.61
C VAL A 349 -20.96 -1.78 -6.76
N TYR A 350 -21.08 -0.48 -6.99
CA TYR A 350 -19.97 0.45 -7.04
C TYR A 350 -19.42 0.75 -5.65
N ASP A 351 -18.30 1.47 -5.60
CA ASP A 351 -17.65 1.88 -4.36
C ASP A 351 -18.48 2.93 -3.60
N LEU A 352 -19.40 2.44 -2.76
CA LEU A 352 -20.31 3.26 -1.97
C LEU A 352 -19.57 4.21 -1.02
N GLU A 353 -18.42 3.79 -0.46
CA GLU A 353 -17.64 4.62 0.46
C GLU A 353 -17.13 5.88 -0.26
N ARG A 354 -16.49 5.71 -1.42
CA ARG A 354 -15.96 6.84 -2.21
C ARG A 354 -17.05 7.64 -2.92
N LEU A 355 -18.15 7.00 -3.33
CA LEU A 355 -19.31 7.69 -3.92
C LEU A 355 -19.93 8.67 -2.93
N VAL A 356 -20.17 8.22 -1.70
CA VAL A 356 -20.73 9.05 -0.62
C VAL A 356 -19.82 10.20 -0.27
N CYS A 357 -18.49 9.97 -0.22
CA CYS A 357 -17.53 11.04 -0.03
C CYS A 357 -17.65 12.11 -1.13
N ARG A 358 -17.82 11.75 -2.40
CA ARG A 358 -18.00 12.71 -3.49
C ARG A 358 -19.33 13.46 -3.41
N ILE A 359 -20.37 12.82 -2.87
CA ILE A 359 -21.68 13.43 -2.63
C ILE A 359 -21.56 14.51 -1.54
N THR A 360 -20.95 14.20 -0.39
CA THR A 360 -20.73 15.18 0.69
C THR A 360 -19.79 16.29 0.26
N TYR A 361 -18.75 15.96 -0.51
CA TYR A 361 -17.86 16.93 -1.13
C TYR A 361 -18.49 17.76 -2.25
N GLN A 362 -19.75 17.55 -2.62
CA GLN A 362 -20.41 18.27 -3.71
C GLN A 362 -19.68 18.17 -5.07
N SER A 363 -18.89 17.12 -5.27
CA SER A 363 -18.13 16.85 -6.50
C SER A 363 -18.70 15.69 -7.32
N ALA A 364 -19.65 14.93 -6.75
CA ALA A 364 -20.36 13.87 -7.46
C ALA A 364 -21.08 14.42 -8.69
N ASN A 365 -20.94 13.71 -9.82
CA ASN A 365 -21.63 14.01 -11.08
C ASN A 365 -22.94 13.21 -11.22
N PRO A 366 -23.81 13.54 -12.19
CA PRO A 366 -25.09 12.83 -12.36
C PRO A 366 -24.95 11.32 -12.57
N ARG A 367 -23.86 10.88 -13.23
CA ARG A 367 -23.58 9.45 -13.43
C ARG A 367 -23.17 8.76 -12.14
N ASP A 368 -22.50 9.46 -11.23
CA ASP A 368 -22.20 8.95 -9.90
C ASP A 368 -23.50 8.67 -9.11
N LEU A 369 -24.53 9.51 -9.23
CA LEU A 369 -25.83 9.24 -8.61
C LEU A 369 -26.54 8.03 -9.23
N ILE A 370 -26.43 7.82 -10.53
CA ILE A 370 -26.97 6.61 -11.19
C ILE A 370 -26.21 5.36 -10.76
N ALA A 371 -24.88 5.43 -10.67
CA ALA A 371 -24.05 4.34 -10.13
C ALA A 371 -24.42 4.03 -8.66
N PHE A 372 -24.67 5.07 -7.87
CA PHE A 372 -25.17 4.96 -6.51
C PHE A 372 -26.54 4.25 -6.47
N GLN A 373 -27.50 4.69 -7.26
CA GLN A 373 -28.84 4.08 -7.36
C GLN A 373 -28.78 2.62 -7.81
N SER A 374 -27.96 2.31 -8.82
CA SER A 374 -27.77 0.94 -9.33
C SER A 374 -27.20 0.01 -8.25
N SER A 375 -26.29 0.54 -7.41
CA SER A 375 -25.73 -0.18 -6.26
C SER A 375 -26.79 -0.43 -5.19
N LEU A 376 -27.60 0.58 -4.86
CA LEU A 376 -28.66 0.46 -3.86
C LEU A 376 -29.76 -0.52 -4.28
N ALA A 377 -30.07 -0.61 -5.57
CA ALA A 377 -31.07 -1.53 -6.09
C ALA A 377 -30.77 -3.01 -5.80
N MET A 378 -29.50 -3.38 -5.59
CA MET A 378 -29.09 -4.75 -5.29
C MET A 378 -29.20 -5.13 -3.80
N LEU A 379 -29.17 -4.14 -2.90
CA LEU A 379 -29.12 -4.38 -1.46
C LEU A 379 -30.33 -5.17 -0.91
N PRO A 380 -31.57 -4.95 -1.37
CA PRO A 380 -32.71 -5.76 -0.94
C PRO A 380 -32.53 -7.26 -1.23
N HIS A 381 -31.93 -7.61 -2.37
CA HIS A 381 -31.70 -9.01 -2.75
C HIS A 381 -30.63 -9.66 -1.86
N ILE A 382 -29.54 -8.94 -1.58
CA ILE A 382 -28.50 -9.39 -0.64
C ILE A 382 -29.09 -9.58 0.76
N LYS A 383 -29.90 -8.62 1.24
CA LYS A 383 -30.54 -8.69 2.55
C LYS A 383 -31.49 -9.89 2.67
N TYR A 384 -32.23 -10.19 1.60
CA TYR A 384 -33.11 -11.35 1.57
C TYR A 384 -32.36 -12.66 1.82
N ILE A 385 -31.22 -12.86 1.14
CA ILE A 385 -30.38 -14.06 1.30
C ILE A 385 -29.74 -14.10 2.71
N LEU A 386 -29.32 -12.95 3.24
CA LEU A 386 -28.73 -12.86 4.57
C LEU A 386 -29.70 -13.21 5.71
N ASN A 387 -31.01 -13.03 5.52
CA ASN A 387 -31.99 -13.38 6.55
C ASN A 387 -32.00 -14.88 6.89
N ASP A 388 -31.64 -15.73 5.93
CA ASP A 388 -31.61 -17.18 6.13
C ASP A 388 -30.34 -17.65 6.87
N MET A 389 -29.33 -16.79 6.95
CA MET A 389 -28.05 -17.08 7.60
C MET A 389 -28.17 -17.08 9.13
N GLN A 390 -27.45 -17.98 9.78
CA GLN A 390 -27.60 -18.28 11.19
C GLN A 390 -26.43 -17.83 12.06
N THR A 391 -25.25 -17.66 11.48
CA THR A 391 -24.05 -17.31 12.26
C THR A 391 -24.14 -15.90 12.85
N PRO A 392 -23.58 -15.68 14.06
CA PRO A 392 -23.71 -14.39 14.75
C PRO A 392 -23.21 -13.19 13.93
N LEU A 393 -22.08 -13.35 13.24
CA LEU A 393 -21.48 -12.27 12.46
C LEU A 393 -22.32 -11.94 11.22
N LEU A 394 -22.86 -12.93 10.51
CA LEU A 394 -23.73 -12.66 9.35
C LEU A 394 -25.08 -12.06 9.77
N LYS A 395 -25.60 -12.43 10.95
CA LYS A 395 -26.79 -11.79 11.55
C LYS A 395 -26.53 -10.33 11.91
N GLU A 396 -25.40 -10.04 12.53
CA GLU A 396 -24.96 -8.66 12.82
C GLU A 396 -24.87 -7.86 11.52
N LEU A 397 -24.25 -8.41 10.46
CA LEU A 397 -24.20 -7.75 9.15
C LEU A 397 -25.58 -7.50 8.55
N ASN A 398 -26.52 -8.44 8.71
CA ASN A 398 -27.90 -8.28 8.24
C ASN A 398 -28.67 -7.17 8.98
N GLU A 399 -28.42 -7.02 10.28
CA GLU A 399 -28.98 -5.94 11.10
C GLU A 399 -28.34 -4.59 10.75
N GLU A 400 -27.04 -4.56 10.46
CA GLU A 400 -26.32 -3.36 10.05
C GLU A 400 -26.66 -2.89 8.63
N LEU A 401 -26.97 -3.82 7.73
CA LEU A 401 -27.26 -3.54 6.32
C LEU A 401 -28.65 -2.92 6.16
N ASP A 402 -28.70 -1.65 5.78
CA ASP A 402 -29.93 -0.98 5.38
C ASP A 402 -30.14 -1.15 3.86
N THR A 403 -31.39 -1.33 3.41
CA THR A 403 -31.67 -1.43 1.97
C THR A 403 -31.71 -0.07 1.28
N LEU A 404 -31.80 1.03 2.04
CA LEU A 404 -31.78 2.42 1.53
C LEU A 404 -32.79 2.66 0.40
N GLY A 405 -33.92 1.97 0.44
CA GLY A 405 -34.91 1.96 -0.64
C GLY A 405 -35.56 3.33 -0.89
N ASP A 406 -35.59 4.19 0.12
CA ASP A 406 -35.99 5.59 0.04
C ASP A 406 -35.01 6.42 -0.82
N LEU A 407 -33.70 6.28 -0.61
CA LEU A 407 -32.68 6.97 -1.41
C LEU A 407 -32.63 6.43 -2.85
N CYS A 408 -32.80 5.12 -3.03
CA CYS A 408 -32.88 4.50 -4.36
C CYS A 408 -34.06 5.05 -5.17
N LYS A 409 -35.24 5.18 -4.53
CA LYS A 409 -36.43 5.79 -5.16
C LYS A 409 -36.21 7.26 -5.48
N LEU A 410 -35.63 8.03 -4.55
CA LEU A 410 -35.35 9.45 -4.77
C LEU A 410 -34.57 9.67 -6.07
N VAL A 411 -33.46 8.95 -6.26
CA VAL A 411 -32.65 9.08 -7.48
C VAL A 411 -33.37 8.56 -8.73
N SER A 412 -34.07 7.42 -8.62
CA SER A 412 -34.84 6.82 -9.71
C SER A 412 -35.94 7.75 -10.24
N ASP A 413 -36.57 8.51 -9.35
CA ASP A 413 -37.67 9.43 -9.68
C ASP A 413 -37.13 10.79 -10.16
N SER A 414 -35.94 11.22 -9.70
CA SER A 414 -35.40 12.55 -9.99
C SER A 414 -34.43 12.61 -11.18
N ILE A 415 -33.57 11.60 -11.39
CA ILE A 415 -32.48 11.65 -12.38
C ILE A 415 -32.80 10.76 -13.60
N LYS A 416 -32.42 11.19 -14.81
CA LYS A 416 -32.53 10.38 -16.03
C LYS A 416 -31.55 9.20 -16.01
N GLU A 417 -31.89 8.12 -16.72
CA GLU A 417 -31.08 6.88 -16.76
C GLU A 417 -29.69 7.07 -17.39
N ASP A 418 -29.56 7.91 -18.42
CA ASP A 418 -28.28 8.27 -19.04
C ASP A 418 -28.09 9.80 -18.99
N PRO A 419 -27.67 10.34 -17.84
CA PRO A 419 -27.45 11.77 -17.70
C PRO A 419 -26.05 12.15 -18.22
N PRO A 420 -25.86 13.41 -18.63
CA PRO A 420 -24.55 13.92 -19.04
C PRO A 420 -23.55 13.90 -17.88
N ILE A 421 -22.26 13.81 -18.21
CA ILE A 421 -21.17 13.92 -17.21
C ILE A 421 -21.07 15.35 -16.68
N ALA A 422 -21.23 16.33 -17.56
CA ALA A 422 -21.12 17.73 -17.22
C ALA A 422 -22.37 18.21 -16.47
N MET A 423 -22.20 18.67 -15.23
CA MET A 423 -23.30 19.17 -14.38
C MET A 423 -23.99 20.43 -14.95
N LYS A 424 -23.32 21.13 -15.89
CA LYS A 424 -23.82 22.37 -16.51
C LYS A 424 -24.47 22.13 -17.87
N GLU A 425 -24.47 20.90 -18.36
CA GLU A 425 -25.20 20.49 -19.54
C GLU A 425 -26.54 19.91 -19.05
N GLY A 426 -27.67 20.52 -19.39
CA GLY A 426 -28.97 19.99 -18.97
C GLY A 426 -29.31 18.64 -19.59
N GLY A 427 -30.47 18.10 -19.22
CA GLY A 427 -30.83 16.71 -19.46
C GLY A 427 -30.56 15.81 -18.25
N ILE A 428 -30.45 16.37 -17.05
CA ILE A 428 -30.17 15.64 -15.81
C ILE A 428 -31.47 15.12 -15.19
N ILE A 429 -32.49 15.99 -15.10
CA ILE A 429 -33.73 15.71 -14.36
C ILE A 429 -34.73 14.91 -15.21
N LYS A 430 -35.32 13.88 -14.61
CA LYS A 430 -36.31 13.00 -15.24
C LYS A 430 -37.61 13.74 -15.58
N ASP A 431 -38.24 13.36 -16.69
CA ASP A 431 -39.53 13.91 -17.10
C ASP A 431 -40.60 13.59 -16.04
N GLY A 432 -41.41 14.58 -15.65
CA GLY A 432 -42.46 14.43 -14.64
C GLY A 432 -42.02 14.66 -13.18
N TYR A 433 -40.72 14.83 -12.90
CA TYR A 433 -40.25 15.16 -11.55
C TYR A 433 -40.60 16.59 -11.15
N ASN A 434 -40.48 17.53 -12.10
CA ASN A 434 -40.79 18.94 -11.87
C ASN A 434 -41.54 19.54 -13.07
N ALA A 435 -42.75 20.05 -12.82
CA ALA A 435 -43.63 20.57 -13.86
C ALA A 435 -43.07 21.82 -14.58
N GLU A 436 -42.18 22.58 -13.94
CA GLU A 436 -41.56 23.76 -14.55
C GLU A 436 -40.41 23.37 -15.48
N VAL A 437 -39.60 22.38 -15.09
CA VAL A 437 -38.60 21.75 -15.98
C VAL A 437 -39.27 21.20 -17.23
N ASP A 438 -40.39 20.48 -17.08
CA ASP A 438 -41.12 19.92 -18.22
C ASP A 438 -41.67 21.01 -19.16
N LYS A 439 -42.20 22.11 -18.60
CA LYS A 439 -42.66 23.28 -19.38
C LYS A 439 -41.52 23.92 -20.17
N LEU A 440 -40.37 24.16 -19.53
CA LEU A 440 -39.21 24.78 -20.17
C LEU A 440 -38.59 23.86 -21.24
N ARG A 441 -38.59 22.55 -21.00
CA ARG A 441 -38.13 21.54 -21.97
C ARG A 441 -39.06 21.42 -23.19
N ASN A 442 -40.37 21.54 -22.98
CA ASN A 442 -41.35 21.62 -24.08
C ASN A 442 -41.16 22.90 -24.89
N ALA A 443 -40.97 24.06 -24.23
CA ALA A 443 -40.69 25.32 -24.92
C ALA A 443 -39.42 25.25 -25.80
N LYS A 444 -38.38 24.50 -25.37
CA LYS A 444 -37.19 24.22 -26.19
C LYS A 444 -37.51 23.38 -27.43
N SER A 445 -38.37 22.38 -27.29
CA SER A 445 -38.81 21.53 -28.41
C SER A 445 -39.66 22.33 -29.40
N ASP A 446 -40.63 23.11 -28.89
CA ASP A 446 -41.46 24.02 -29.70
C ASP A 446 -40.60 25.07 -30.42
N GLY A 447 -39.53 25.55 -29.80
CA GLY A 447 -38.57 26.46 -30.40
C GLY A 447 -37.88 25.89 -31.66
N LYS A 448 -37.59 24.59 -31.71
CA LYS A 448 -37.06 23.95 -32.93
C LYS A 448 -38.09 23.93 -34.05
N ASP A 449 -39.35 23.71 -33.72
CA ASP A 449 -40.44 23.75 -34.70
C ASP A 449 -40.66 25.18 -35.23
N TRP A 450 -40.53 26.20 -34.38
CA TRP A 450 -40.56 27.60 -34.82
C TRP A 450 -39.40 27.94 -35.76
N LEU A 451 -38.19 27.48 -35.46
CA LEU A 451 -37.03 27.65 -36.34
C LEU A 451 -37.22 26.94 -37.69
N ALA A 452 -37.76 25.73 -37.71
CA ALA A 452 -38.02 24.98 -38.94
C ALA A 452 -39.09 25.66 -39.81
N LYS A 453 -40.14 26.23 -39.18
CA LYS A 453 -41.16 27.02 -39.87
C LYS A 453 -40.55 28.29 -40.47
N LEU A 454 -39.78 29.04 -39.69
CA LEU A 454 -39.11 30.25 -40.15
C LEU A 454 -38.13 29.97 -41.30
N GLU A 455 -37.34 28.89 -41.22
CA GLU A 455 -36.45 28.47 -42.31
C GLU A 455 -37.23 28.21 -43.61
N THR A 456 -38.38 27.54 -43.50
CA THR A 456 -39.23 27.21 -44.66
C THR A 456 -39.84 28.47 -45.26
N GLU A 457 -40.40 29.35 -44.43
CA GLU A 457 -40.97 30.61 -44.87
C GLU A 457 -39.94 31.52 -45.55
N GLU A 458 -38.75 31.66 -44.97
CA GLU A 458 -37.68 32.48 -45.53
C GLU A 458 -37.12 31.88 -46.82
N ARG A 459 -37.06 30.55 -46.94
CA ARG A 459 -36.67 29.86 -48.17
C ARG A 459 -37.67 30.09 -49.30
N GLU A 460 -38.97 30.11 -48.99
CA GLU A 460 -40.04 30.40 -49.95
C GLU A 460 -40.05 31.87 -50.36
N LYS A 461 -39.92 32.81 -49.42
CA LYS A 461 -39.91 34.26 -49.68
C LYS A 461 -38.71 34.71 -50.53
N THR A 462 -37.52 34.17 -50.27
CA THR A 462 -36.27 34.60 -50.93
C THR A 462 -35.94 33.81 -52.19
N GLY A 463 -36.53 32.62 -52.37
CA GLY A 463 -36.20 31.70 -53.47
C GLY A 463 -34.82 31.03 -53.34
N ILE A 464 -34.10 31.21 -52.23
CA ILE A 464 -32.76 30.67 -51.99
C ILE A 464 -32.88 29.21 -51.52
N LYS A 465 -32.81 28.25 -52.44
CA LYS A 465 -33.03 26.81 -52.15
C LYS A 465 -32.15 26.21 -51.04
N ASN A 466 -30.97 26.77 -50.80
CA ASN A 466 -29.98 26.26 -49.85
C ASN A 466 -29.91 27.08 -48.54
N LEU A 467 -30.87 27.97 -48.29
CA LEU A 467 -30.95 28.72 -47.04
C LEU A 467 -31.11 27.76 -45.86
N ARG A 468 -30.27 27.91 -44.84
CA ARG A 468 -30.37 27.14 -43.59
C ARG A 468 -30.12 28.04 -42.39
N ILE A 469 -30.88 27.81 -41.34
CA ILE A 469 -30.59 28.37 -40.03
C ILE A 469 -29.54 27.49 -39.36
N LYS A 470 -28.43 28.09 -38.93
CA LYS A 470 -27.34 27.41 -38.21
C LYS A 470 -27.07 28.13 -36.90
N TYR A 471 -26.46 27.41 -35.96
CA TYR A 471 -26.07 27.95 -34.65
C TYR A 471 -24.55 27.91 -34.48
N ASN A 472 -24.01 28.94 -33.83
CA ASN A 472 -22.64 29.00 -33.35
C ASN A 472 -22.61 29.69 -31.98
N LYS A 473 -21.84 29.14 -31.03
CA LYS A 473 -21.58 29.73 -29.71
C LYS A 473 -21.17 31.21 -29.73
N VAL A 474 -20.49 31.69 -30.78
CA VAL A 474 -20.00 33.10 -30.87
C VAL A 474 -21.06 34.09 -31.35
N PHE A 475 -21.96 33.67 -32.24
CA PHE A 475 -22.86 34.60 -32.96
C PHE A 475 -24.35 34.32 -32.78
N GLY A 476 -24.69 33.21 -32.12
CA GLY A 476 -26.06 32.77 -31.94
C GLY A 476 -26.59 32.01 -33.14
N TYR A 477 -27.91 32.10 -33.36
CA TYR A 477 -28.54 31.59 -34.56
C TYR A 477 -28.32 32.57 -35.73
N TYR A 478 -28.10 32.04 -36.92
CA TYR A 478 -27.89 32.84 -38.12
C TYR A 478 -28.35 32.13 -39.38
N LEU A 479 -28.70 32.91 -40.38
CA LEU A 479 -29.03 32.46 -41.73
C LEU A 479 -27.75 32.44 -42.56
N GLU A 480 -27.37 31.27 -43.08
CA GLU A 480 -26.19 31.13 -43.95
C GLU A 480 -26.62 31.12 -45.42
N VAL A 481 -26.08 32.06 -46.20
CA VAL A 481 -26.36 32.20 -47.63
C VAL A 481 -25.05 32.04 -48.41
N THR A 482 -25.03 31.19 -49.44
CA THR A 482 -23.82 31.04 -50.27
C THR A 482 -23.60 32.25 -51.17
N ASN A 483 -22.34 32.54 -51.50
CA ASN A 483 -21.99 33.72 -52.30
C ASN A 483 -22.74 33.82 -53.65
N SER A 484 -23.13 32.68 -54.23
CA SER A 484 -23.91 32.59 -55.47
C SER A 484 -25.30 33.23 -55.38
N PHE A 485 -25.89 33.31 -54.18
CA PHE A 485 -27.23 33.87 -53.96
C PHE A 485 -27.20 35.21 -53.20
N LYS A 486 -26.02 35.84 -53.09
CA LYS A 486 -25.85 37.11 -52.36
C LYS A 486 -26.75 38.24 -52.88
N ASN A 487 -27.00 38.27 -54.18
CA ASN A 487 -27.85 39.29 -54.82
C ASN A 487 -29.34 39.11 -54.54
N LEU A 488 -29.75 37.98 -53.95
CA LEU A 488 -31.14 37.66 -53.60
C LEU A 488 -31.41 37.88 -52.10
N VAL A 489 -30.41 38.33 -51.33
CA VAL A 489 -30.55 38.61 -49.90
C VAL A 489 -31.34 39.92 -49.72
N PRO A 490 -32.45 39.90 -48.98
CA PRO A 490 -33.26 41.10 -48.73
C PRO A 490 -32.57 42.14 -47.85
N ASP A 491 -32.98 43.41 -47.98
CA ASP A 491 -32.39 44.54 -47.23
C ASP A 491 -32.59 44.46 -45.70
N TYR A 492 -33.58 43.71 -45.22
CA TYR A 492 -33.85 43.54 -43.78
C TYR A 492 -32.91 42.51 -43.11
N TYR A 493 -32.07 41.82 -43.88
CA TYR A 493 -31.06 40.91 -43.34
C TYR A 493 -29.85 41.71 -42.84
N THR A 494 -29.56 41.62 -41.54
CA THR A 494 -28.38 42.27 -40.96
C THR A 494 -27.19 41.33 -41.03
N ARG A 495 -26.13 41.72 -41.74
CA ARG A 495 -24.92 40.89 -41.90
C ARG A 495 -24.11 40.80 -40.61
N LYS A 496 -23.78 39.58 -40.17
CA LYS A 496 -22.95 39.30 -38.98
C LYS A 496 -21.50 38.95 -39.34
N GLN A 497 -21.28 38.13 -40.36
CA GLN A 497 -19.93 37.64 -40.73
C GLN A 497 -19.84 37.27 -42.21
N THR A 498 -18.68 37.52 -42.82
CA THR A 498 -18.35 37.08 -44.18
C THR A 498 -17.36 35.91 -44.11
N LEU A 499 -17.66 34.79 -44.79
CA LEU A 499 -16.79 33.63 -44.96
C LEU A 499 -16.30 33.56 -46.42
N ALA A 500 -15.33 32.68 -46.69
CA ALA A 500 -14.79 32.50 -48.04
C ALA A 500 -15.87 32.12 -49.08
N ASN A 501 -16.88 31.32 -48.71
CA ASN A 501 -17.90 30.78 -49.62
C ASN A 501 -19.35 31.17 -49.27
N ALA A 502 -19.58 31.90 -48.16
CA ALA A 502 -20.91 32.24 -47.67
C ALA A 502 -20.92 33.52 -46.81
N GLU A 503 -22.09 34.14 -46.66
CA GLU A 503 -22.33 35.22 -45.71
C GLU A 503 -23.36 34.79 -44.66
N ARG A 504 -23.16 35.23 -43.42
CA ARG A 504 -24.04 34.96 -42.28
C ARG A 504 -24.86 36.19 -41.94
N TYR A 505 -26.17 36.04 -41.79
CA TYR A 505 -27.12 37.12 -41.51
C TYR A 505 -28.00 36.81 -40.31
N ILE A 506 -28.57 37.86 -39.71
CA ILE A 506 -29.59 37.80 -38.67
C ILE A 506 -30.79 38.66 -39.10
N ILE A 507 -32.00 38.23 -38.77
CA ILE A 507 -33.24 39.02 -38.94
C ILE A 507 -33.87 39.30 -37.57
N PRO A 508 -34.66 40.36 -37.41
CA PRO A 508 -35.28 40.71 -36.12
C PRO A 508 -36.09 39.56 -35.50
N GLU A 509 -36.89 38.87 -36.31
CA GLU A 509 -37.72 37.74 -35.88
C GLU A 509 -36.89 36.53 -35.38
N LEU A 510 -35.79 36.22 -36.07
CA LEU A 510 -34.85 35.18 -35.65
C LEU A 510 -34.15 35.57 -34.33
N LYS A 511 -33.91 36.86 -34.11
CA LYS A 511 -33.31 37.36 -32.87
C LYS A 511 -34.27 37.25 -31.69
N GLU A 512 -35.55 37.58 -31.86
CA GLU A 512 -36.56 37.40 -30.80
C GLU A 512 -36.75 35.93 -30.42
N LEU A 513 -36.75 35.04 -31.43
CA LEU A 513 -36.78 33.59 -31.21
C LEU A 513 -35.51 33.10 -30.52
N GLU A 514 -34.33 33.60 -30.92
CA GLU A 514 -33.05 33.30 -30.27
C GLU A 514 -33.09 33.69 -28.78
N ASP A 515 -33.50 34.91 -28.45
CA ASP A 515 -33.56 35.39 -27.07
C ASP A 515 -34.54 34.56 -26.22
N THR A 516 -35.66 34.13 -26.81
CA THR A 516 -36.66 33.29 -26.14
C THR A 516 -36.14 31.87 -25.91
N ILE A 517 -35.52 31.25 -26.91
CA ILE A 517 -34.99 29.88 -26.84
C ILE A 517 -33.81 29.81 -25.89
N LEU A 518 -32.82 30.69 -26.05
CA LEU A 518 -31.63 30.72 -25.19
C LEU A 518 -32.00 31.07 -23.75
N GLY A 519 -32.90 32.03 -23.55
CA GLY A 519 -33.37 32.38 -22.21
C GLY A 519 -34.15 31.26 -21.51
N ALA A 520 -34.92 30.46 -22.25
CA ALA A 520 -35.58 29.27 -21.71
C ALA A 520 -34.57 28.14 -21.41
N GLU A 521 -33.55 27.98 -22.27
CA GLU A 521 -32.49 26.99 -22.11
C GLU A 521 -31.61 27.28 -20.88
N ASP A 522 -31.20 28.53 -20.69
CA ASP A 522 -30.41 28.95 -19.52
C ASP A 522 -31.20 28.76 -18.21
N LYS A 523 -32.49 29.12 -18.20
CA LYS A 523 -33.39 28.88 -17.05
C LYS A 523 -33.57 27.39 -16.77
N LEU A 524 -33.73 26.58 -17.82
CA LEU A 524 -33.84 25.14 -17.69
C LEU A 524 -32.58 24.55 -17.05
N TYR A 525 -31.40 24.93 -17.52
CA TYR A 525 -30.13 24.43 -17.00
C TYR A 525 -29.87 24.87 -15.55
N ALA A 526 -30.19 26.12 -15.22
CA ALA A 526 -30.09 26.60 -13.85
C ALA A 526 -31.03 25.85 -12.90
N LEU A 527 -32.29 25.64 -13.31
CA LEU A 527 -33.28 24.92 -12.50
C LEU A 527 -32.93 23.43 -12.35
N GLU A 528 -32.48 22.77 -13.43
CA GLU A 528 -32.02 21.38 -13.35
C GLU A 528 -30.81 21.23 -12.41
N TYR A 529 -29.85 22.16 -12.46
CA TYR A 529 -28.71 22.16 -11.56
C TYR A 529 -29.12 22.37 -10.09
N GLN A 530 -30.09 23.24 -9.84
CA GLN A 530 -30.64 23.46 -8.50
C GLN A 530 -31.31 22.19 -7.97
N LEU A 531 -32.22 21.59 -8.73
CA LEU A 531 -32.92 20.35 -8.33
C LEU A 531 -31.94 19.19 -8.13
N TYR A 532 -30.94 19.08 -9.00
CA TYR A 532 -29.86 18.10 -8.85
C TYR A 532 -29.09 18.31 -7.54
N SER A 533 -28.75 19.56 -7.21
CA SER A 533 -28.06 19.90 -5.97
C SER A 533 -28.91 19.57 -4.74
N GLU A 534 -30.21 19.85 -4.77
CA GLU A 534 -31.14 19.48 -3.70
C GLU A 534 -31.21 17.97 -3.46
N VAL A 535 -31.24 17.16 -4.53
CA VAL A 535 -31.20 15.69 -4.43
C VAL A 535 -29.87 15.22 -3.83
N ARG A 536 -28.74 15.71 -4.34
CA ARG A 536 -27.41 15.38 -3.83
C ARG A 536 -27.27 15.73 -2.34
N ASP A 537 -27.69 16.92 -1.95
CA ASP A 537 -27.57 17.41 -0.57
C ASP A 537 -28.52 16.64 0.37
N THR A 538 -29.66 16.16 -0.12
CA THR A 538 -30.56 15.27 0.62
C THR A 538 -29.91 13.91 0.89
N ILE A 539 -29.23 13.33 -0.10
CA ILE A 539 -28.46 12.08 0.07
C ILE A 539 -27.29 12.30 1.04
N GLY A 540 -26.62 13.45 0.95
CA GLY A 540 -25.50 13.81 1.82
C GLY A 540 -25.86 13.85 3.32
N LYS A 541 -27.12 14.17 3.68
CA LYS A 541 -27.59 14.15 5.07
C LYS A 541 -27.65 12.74 5.67
N GLU A 542 -27.80 11.71 4.83
CA GLU A 542 -27.91 10.30 5.25
C GLU A 542 -26.55 9.57 5.20
N VAL A 543 -25.44 10.31 5.14
CA VAL A 543 -24.06 9.80 5.01
C VAL A 543 -23.73 8.64 5.96
N VAL A 544 -24.12 8.76 7.23
CA VAL A 544 -23.82 7.76 8.28
C VAL A 544 -24.51 6.43 7.99
N ARG A 545 -25.77 6.49 7.56
CA ARG A 545 -26.60 5.31 7.23
C ARG A 545 -26.02 4.57 6.03
N ILE A 546 -25.54 5.33 5.04
CA ILE A 546 -24.91 4.77 3.84
C ILE A 546 -23.54 4.15 4.17
N GLN A 547 -22.70 4.84 4.95
CA GLN A 547 -21.39 4.31 5.36
C GLN A 547 -21.49 3.02 6.17
N LYS A 548 -22.46 2.94 7.09
CA LYS A 548 -22.71 1.71 7.86
C LYS A 548 -23.04 0.54 6.94
N THR A 549 -23.91 0.79 5.96
CA THR A 549 -24.30 -0.20 4.95
C THR A 549 -23.12 -0.59 4.06
N ALA A 550 -22.32 0.36 3.59
CA ALA A 550 -21.13 0.11 2.79
C ALA A 550 -20.11 -0.77 3.52
N LYS A 551 -19.84 -0.50 4.81
CA LYS A 551 -18.97 -1.33 5.65
C LYS A 551 -19.51 -2.75 5.82
N ALA A 552 -20.82 -2.92 5.98
CA ALA A 552 -21.43 -4.25 6.10
C ALA A 552 -21.26 -5.06 4.80
N ILE A 553 -21.49 -4.42 3.65
CA ILE A 553 -21.31 -5.03 2.32
C ILE A 553 -19.84 -5.38 2.07
N ALA A 554 -18.91 -4.49 2.42
CA ALA A 554 -17.48 -4.70 2.25
C ALA A 554 -16.98 -5.92 3.07
N LYS A 555 -17.44 -6.06 4.32
CA LYS A 555 -17.17 -7.25 5.15
C LYS A 555 -17.75 -8.52 4.51
N LEU A 556 -19.00 -8.46 4.04
CA LEU A 556 -19.66 -9.60 3.40
C LEU A 556 -18.91 -10.07 2.15
N ASP A 557 -18.51 -9.15 1.28
CA ASP A 557 -17.76 -9.45 0.06
C ASP A 557 -16.39 -10.08 0.37
N ALA A 558 -15.69 -9.57 1.40
CA ALA A 558 -14.46 -10.17 1.88
C ALA A 558 -14.66 -11.63 2.35
N PHE A 559 -15.72 -11.91 3.14
CA PHE A 559 -16.02 -13.28 3.56
C PHE A 559 -16.46 -14.19 2.41
N ALA A 560 -17.26 -13.68 1.48
CA ALA A 560 -17.66 -14.41 0.28
C ALA A 560 -16.45 -14.75 -0.61
N SER A 561 -15.47 -13.85 -0.70
CA SER A 561 -14.19 -14.09 -1.36
C SER A 561 -13.40 -15.22 -0.70
N LEU A 562 -13.23 -15.17 0.63
CA LEU A 562 -12.54 -16.22 1.38
C LEU A 562 -13.24 -17.58 1.25
N ALA A 563 -14.58 -17.60 1.29
CA ALA A 563 -15.38 -18.81 1.11
C ALA A 563 -15.25 -19.41 -0.30
N LEU A 564 -15.25 -18.58 -1.34
CA LEU A 564 -15.01 -19.04 -2.71
C LEU A 564 -13.61 -19.67 -2.85
N VAL A 565 -12.58 -18.99 -2.34
CA VAL A 565 -11.20 -19.46 -2.42
C VAL A 565 -11.06 -20.78 -1.66
N ALA A 566 -11.74 -20.92 -0.53
CA ALA A 566 -11.74 -22.15 0.25
C ALA A 566 -12.30 -23.34 -0.54
N GLU A 567 -13.42 -23.16 -1.23
CA GLU A 567 -13.99 -24.21 -2.08
C GLU A 567 -13.11 -24.51 -3.30
N GLN A 568 -12.72 -23.49 -4.07
CA GLN A 568 -11.96 -23.67 -5.31
C GLN A 568 -10.60 -24.34 -5.10
N ASN A 569 -9.99 -24.12 -3.94
CA ASN A 569 -8.64 -24.61 -3.64
C ASN A 569 -8.62 -25.77 -2.63
N ASN A 570 -9.79 -26.28 -2.25
CA ASN A 570 -9.95 -27.32 -1.24
C ASN A 570 -9.23 -26.96 0.07
N TYR A 571 -9.46 -25.75 0.59
CA TYR A 571 -8.95 -25.35 1.90
C TYR A 571 -9.87 -25.87 3.00
N VAL A 572 -9.32 -26.03 4.20
CA VAL A 572 -10.05 -26.58 5.35
C VAL A 572 -10.16 -25.56 6.46
N ARG A 573 -11.25 -25.63 7.23
CA ARG A 573 -11.44 -24.81 8.43
C ARG A 573 -10.39 -25.17 9.49
N PRO A 574 -9.49 -24.25 9.90
CA PRO A 574 -8.56 -24.52 10.98
C PRO A 574 -9.30 -24.58 12.34
N LYS A 575 -8.74 -25.33 13.28
CA LYS A 575 -9.11 -25.26 14.70
C LYS A 575 -8.18 -24.29 15.41
N MET A 576 -8.73 -23.30 16.11
CA MET A 576 -7.95 -22.36 16.90
C MET A 576 -7.76 -22.86 18.33
N ASN A 577 -6.55 -22.74 18.88
CA ASN A 577 -6.24 -23.14 20.25
C ASN A 577 -5.43 -22.09 21.01
N ASP A 578 -5.49 -22.15 22.35
CA ASP A 578 -4.72 -21.27 23.25
C ASP A 578 -3.52 -22.01 23.87
N LYS A 579 -3.25 -23.23 23.41
CA LYS A 579 -2.20 -24.12 23.94
C LYS A 579 -0.86 -23.98 23.21
N GLY A 580 -0.77 -23.00 22.30
CA GLY A 580 0.43 -22.72 21.49
C GLY A 580 0.80 -23.83 20.49
N LEU A 581 -0.09 -24.78 20.22
CA LEU A 581 0.17 -25.91 19.30
C LEU A 581 -0.05 -25.47 17.85
N ILE A 582 0.92 -25.71 16.98
CA ILE A 582 0.79 -25.59 15.52
C ILE A 582 0.94 -27.00 14.95
N ASP A 583 -0.17 -27.62 14.55
CA ASP A 583 -0.22 -28.93 13.91
C ASP A 583 -0.93 -28.79 12.56
N ILE A 584 -0.17 -28.91 11.48
CA ILE A 584 -0.62 -28.77 10.10
C ILE A 584 -0.36 -30.10 9.40
N LYS A 585 -1.40 -30.70 8.83
CA LYS A 585 -1.30 -31.92 8.02
C LYS A 585 -1.44 -31.60 6.54
N ASP A 586 -0.55 -32.17 5.73
CA ASP A 586 -0.49 -31.94 4.28
C ASP A 586 -0.65 -30.47 3.90
N GLY A 587 0.07 -29.58 4.59
CA GLY A 587 0.08 -28.17 4.28
C GLY A 587 0.62 -27.89 2.88
N ARG A 588 0.07 -26.87 2.23
CA ARG A 588 0.48 -26.39 0.91
C ARG A 588 0.74 -24.89 0.93
N HIS A 589 1.68 -24.42 0.13
CA HIS A 589 1.95 -22.99 0.02
C HIS A 589 0.87 -22.34 -0.87
N PRO A 590 0.04 -21.41 -0.37
CA PRO A 590 -1.16 -20.92 -1.08
C PRO A 590 -0.86 -20.24 -2.41
N VAL A 591 0.28 -19.53 -2.51
CA VAL A 591 0.71 -18.87 -3.76
C VAL A 591 1.40 -19.83 -4.72
N VAL A 592 2.42 -20.56 -4.25
CA VAL A 592 3.23 -21.43 -5.10
C VAL A 592 2.40 -22.55 -5.72
N GLU A 593 1.39 -23.10 -5.01
CA GLU A 593 0.48 -24.11 -5.59
C GLU A 593 -0.28 -23.60 -6.82
N LYS A 594 -0.52 -22.28 -6.92
CA LYS A 594 -1.23 -21.65 -8.06
C LYS A 594 -0.31 -21.21 -9.18
N MET A 595 0.97 -20.99 -8.89
CA MET A 595 1.97 -20.59 -9.89
C MET A 595 2.50 -21.78 -10.70
N ILE A 596 2.47 -22.98 -10.13
CA ILE A 596 2.92 -24.19 -10.82
C ILE A 596 1.86 -24.61 -11.86
N SER A 597 2.23 -24.60 -13.14
CA SER A 597 1.30 -24.87 -14.25
C SER A 597 1.14 -26.35 -14.61
N ASN A 598 2.19 -27.17 -14.41
CA ASN A 598 2.26 -28.55 -14.94
C ASN A 598 2.69 -29.63 -13.92
N ASP A 599 3.02 -29.27 -12.67
CA ASP A 599 3.44 -30.20 -11.62
C ASP A 599 2.50 -30.15 -10.41
N MET A 600 2.34 -31.27 -9.70
CA MET A 600 1.62 -31.27 -8.41
C MET A 600 2.48 -30.66 -7.29
N PHE A 601 1.89 -29.77 -6.50
CA PHE A 601 2.53 -29.26 -5.29
C PHE A 601 2.65 -30.37 -4.23
N ILE A 602 3.84 -30.51 -3.63
CA ILE A 602 4.11 -31.57 -2.66
C ILE A 602 3.78 -31.07 -1.25
N CYS A 603 2.79 -31.70 -0.63
CA CYS A 603 2.27 -31.32 0.68
C CYS A 603 3.21 -31.73 1.82
N ASN A 604 3.30 -30.91 2.87
CA ASN A 604 4.20 -31.14 4.00
C ASN A 604 3.49 -30.93 5.35
N ASP A 605 3.81 -31.79 6.30
CA ASP A 605 3.33 -31.68 7.68
C ASP A 605 4.20 -30.69 8.46
N THR A 606 3.60 -30.01 9.43
CA THR A 606 4.32 -29.16 10.38
C THR A 606 3.78 -29.40 11.78
N TYR A 607 4.67 -29.66 12.73
CA TYR A 607 4.30 -29.85 14.13
C TYR A 607 5.23 -29.06 15.03
N LEU A 608 4.69 -28.05 15.70
CA LEU A 608 5.40 -27.22 16.67
C LEU A 608 4.57 -27.08 17.96
N ASN A 609 5.22 -27.19 19.12
CA ASN A 609 4.59 -26.98 20.43
C ASN A 609 5.49 -26.18 21.38
N ASP A 610 4.92 -25.73 22.49
CA ASP A 610 5.67 -24.96 23.49
C ASP A 610 6.55 -25.83 24.40
N LYS A 611 6.72 -27.13 24.10
CA LYS A 611 7.46 -28.10 24.92
C LYS A 611 8.65 -28.69 24.16
N LYS A 612 8.56 -29.97 23.75
CA LYS A 612 9.65 -30.76 23.18
C LYS A 612 9.89 -30.51 21.69
N GLU A 613 8.93 -29.91 20.99
CA GLU A 613 9.02 -29.77 19.53
C GLU A 613 8.85 -28.29 19.19
N ARG A 614 9.70 -27.45 19.79
CA ARG A 614 9.61 -26.00 19.70
C ARG A 614 10.39 -25.46 18.50
N ILE A 615 11.57 -26.03 18.27
CA ILE A 615 12.48 -25.62 17.20
C ILE A 615 12.65 -26.79 16.24
N SER A 616 12.40 -26.53 14.96
CA SER A 616 12.71 -27.47 13.88
C SER A 616 13.91 -26.97 13.08
N ILE A 617 15.01 -27.70 13.16
CA ILE A 617 16.19 -27.46 12.32
C ILE A 617 15.96 -28.17 10.99
N ILE A 618 15.94 -27.40 9.90
CA ILE A 618 15.64 -27.89 8.55
C ILE A 618 16.92 -27.85 7.73
N THR A 619 17.42 -29.05 7.40
CA THR A 619 18.61 -29.22 6.56
C THR A 619 18.26 -29.70 5.17
N GLY A 620 19.13 -29.40 4.20
CA GLY A 620 18.98 -29.88 2.83
C GLY A 620 19.62 -28.94 1.82
N PRO A 621 19.80 -29.39 0.57
CA PRO A 621 20.42 -28.60 -0.47
C PRO A 621 19.62 -27.34 -0.84
N ASN A 622 20.29 -26.39 -1.49
CA ASN A 622 19.64 -25.19 -2.01
C ASN A 622 18.69 -25.59 -3.15
N MET A 623 17.60 -24.84 -3.33
CA MET A 623 16.53 -25.14 -4.29
C MET A 623 15.65 -26.37 -3.98
N ALA A 624 15.89 -27.07 -2.86
CA ALA A 624 15.13 -28.27 -2.47
C ALA A 624 13.74 -27.96 -1.86
N GLY A 625 13.44 -26.70 -1.55
CA GLY A 625 12.12 -26.26 -1.04
C GLY A 625 12.09 -25.81 0.44
N LYS A 626 13.24 -25.63 1.10
CA LYS A 626 13.34 -25.19 2.52
C LYS A 626 12.55 -23.91 2.78
N SER A 627 12.87 -22.84 2.05
CA SER A 627 12.22 -21.52 2.20
C SER A 627 10.74 -21.55 1.84
N THR A 628 10.33 -22.41 0.91
CA THR A 628 8.91 -22.60 0.55
C THR A 628 8.13 -23.23 1.70
N TYR A 629 8.68 -24.26 2.35
CA TYR A 629 8.06 -24.92 3.49
C TYR A 629 7.92 -23.98 4.71
N MET A 630 8.94 -23.16 4.97
CA MET A 630 8.86 -22.19 6.08
C MET A 630 7.83 -21.10 5.81
N ARG A 631 7.88 -20.46 4.63
CA ARG A 631 6.89 -19.44 4.23
C ARG A 631 5.47 -19.99 4.22
N GLN A 632 5.29 -21.23 3.75
CA GLN A 632 4.01 -21.93 3.83
C GLN A 632 3.46 -21.96 5.26
N THR A 633 4.29 -22.31 6.25
CA THR A 633 3.86 -22.41 7.65
C THR A 633 3.38 -21.06 8.17
N ALA A 634 4.14 -19.98 7.96
CA ALA A 634 3.72 -18.63 8.37
C ALA A 634 2.44 -18.18 7.67
N LEU A 635 2.32 -18.41 6.36
CA LEU A 635 1.12 -18.03 5.60
C LEU A 635 -0.11 -18.81 6.09
N ILE A 636 0.01 -20.09 6.44
CA ILE A 636 -1.10 -20.88 7.00
C ILE A 636 -1.54 -20.32 8.36
N VAL A 637 -0.59 -19.98 9.24
CA VAL A 637 -0.89 -19.36 10.54
C VAL A 637 -1.56 -17.99 10.36
N LEU A 638 -1.03 -17.16 9.47
CA LEU A 638 -1.61 -15.86 9.14
C LEU A 638 -3.03 -16.02 8.59
N MET A 639 -3.24 -16.91 7.62
CA MET A 639 -4.56 -17.20 7.03
C MET A 639 -5.57 -17.66 8.08
N ALA A 640 -5.15 -18.45 9.07
CA ALA A 640 -6.03 -18.84 10.16
C ALA A 640 -6.45 -17.64 11.03
N GLN A 641 -5.52 -16.74 11.37
CA GLN A 641 -5.78 -15.57 12.22
C GLN A 641 -6.51 -14.42 11.51
N ILE A 642 -6.56 -14.38 10.18
CA ILE A 642 -7.46 -13.45 9.47
C ILE A 642 -8.91 -13.97 9.42
N GLY A 643 -9.14 -15.24 9.78
CA GLY A 643 -10.42 -15.92 9.70
C GLY A 643 -10.68 -16.64 8.37
N SER A 644 -9.62 -16.97 7.61
CA SER A 644 -9.70 -17.73 6.36
C SER A 644 -9.53 -19.24 6.61
N PHE A 645 -10.05 -20.04 5.69
CA PHE A 645 -9.69 -21.46 5.62
C PHE A 645 -8.25 -21.59 5.09
N VAL A 646 -7.59 -22.68 5.44
CA VAL A 646 -6.15 -22.86 5.21
C VAL A 646 -5.85 -24.01 4.23
N PRO A 647 -4.77 -23.89 3.42
CA PRO A 647 -4.34 -24.91 2.46
C PRO A 647 -3.71 -26.12 3.16
N ALA A 648 -4.52 -27.00 3.74
CA ALA A 648 -4.09 -28.20 4.46
C ALA A 648 -5.16 -29.30 4.37
N SER A 649 -4.84 -30.53 4.80
CA SER A 649 -5.85 -31.58 5.04
C SER A 649 -6.50 -31.43 6.41
N SER A 650 -5.74 -30.99 7.41
CA SER A 650 -6.25 -30.51 8.70
C SER A 650 -5.26 -29.53 9.33
N ALA A 651 -5.75 -28.62 10.15
CA ALA A 651 -4.91 -27.66 10.86
C ALA A 651 -5.46 -27.37 12.27
N ASN A 652 -4.59 -27.36 13.27
CA ASN A 652 -4.84 -26.92 14.62
C ASN A 652 -3.78 -25.90 15.02
N ILE A 653 -4.16 -24.64 15.15
CA ILE A 653 -3.23 -23.50 15.17
C ILE A 653 -3.43 -22.70 16.45
N GLY A 654 -2.33 -22.55 17.19
CA GLY A 654 -2.24 -21.68 18.35
C GLY A 654 -2.23 -20.22 17.92
N VAL A 655 -2.89 -19.34 18.67
CA VAL A 655 -2.81 -17.89 18.41
C VAL A 655 -1.36 -17.41 18.57
N VAL A 656 -0.85 -16.75 17.53
CA VAL A 656 0.48 -16.14 17.46
C VAL A 656 0.33 -14.62 17.54
N ASP A 657 1.19 -13.97 18.33
CA ASP A 657 1.18 -12.52 18.51
C ASP A 657 2.03 -11.78 17.46
N ARG A 658 3.13 -12.42 17.00
CA ARG A 658 4.06 -11.90 16.00
C ARG A 658 4.61 -13.00 15.11
N ILE A 659 4.75 -12.72 13.83
CA ILE A 659 5.53 -13.55 12.91
C ILE A 659 6.77 -12.76 12.53
N PHE A 660 7.93 -13.37 12.75
CA PHE A 660 9.21 -12.83 12.31
C PHE A 660 9.75 -13.68 11.19
N THR A 661 10.24 -13.03 10.14
CA THR A 661 10.88 -13.72 9.03
C THR A 661 12.21 -13.11 8.68
N ARG A 662 13.20 -13.98 8.59
CA ARG A 662 14.48 -13.74 7.95
C ARG A 662 14.58 -14.73 6.81
N VAL A 663 14.23 -14.29 5.61
CA VAL A 663 14.43 -15.05 4.37
C VAL A 663 15.46 -14.26 3.57
N GLY A 664 16.57 -14.90 3.18
CA GLY A 664 17.83 -14.27 2.76
C GLY A 664 17.71 -12.95 1.98
N ALA A 665 18.59 -11.99 2.32
CA ALA A 665 18.59 -10.66 1.71
C ALA A 665 18.86 -10.74 0.19
N SER A 666 18.04 -10.03 -0.59
CA SER A 666 18.46 -9.50 -1.89
C SER A 666 19.40 -8.32 -1.63
N ASP A 667 20.53 -8.27 -2.33
CA ASP A 667 21.55 -7.22 -2.16
C ASP A 667 20.94 -5.82 -2.16
N ASP A 668 21.04 -5.10 -1.04
CA ASP A 668 20.71 -3.66 -0.96
C ASP A 668 21.99 -2.84 -1.04
N LEU A 669 22.61 -2.85 -2.24
CA LEU A 669 23.81 -2.10 -2.57
C LEU A 669 23.65 -0.58 -2.35
N ALA A 670 22.43 -0.06 -2.36
CA ALA A 670 22.14 1.36 -2.23
C ALA A 670 22.38 1.88 -0.80
N SER A 671 22.26 1.03 0.21
CA SER A 671 22.38 1.42 1.62
C SER A 671 23.81 1.52 2.16
N GLY A 672 24.81 1.07 1.38
CA GLY A 672 26.21 1.04 1.81
C GLY A 672 26.51 0.11 3.01
N GLN A 673 25.52 -0.65 3.51
CA GLN A 673 25.71 -1.59 4.61
C GLN A 673 26.10 -2.98 4.11
N SER A 674 27.00 -3.65 4.86
CA SER A 674 27.34 -5.06 4.59
C SER A 674 26.10 -5.95 4.75
N THR A 675 25.93 -6.92 3.85
CA THR A 675 24.84 -7.91 3.90
C THR A 675 24.78 -8.63 5.25
N PHE A 676 25.95 -8.87 5.86
CA PHE A 676 26.05 -9.47 7.20
C PHE A 676 25.58 -8.52 8.31
N MET A 677 25.84 -7.21 8.21
CA MET A 677 25.39 -6.24 9.22
C MET A 677 23.87 -6.09 9.21
N VAL A 678 23.26 -6.02 8.02
CA VAL A 678 21.80 -6.00 7.86
C VAL A 678 21.20 -7.28 8.45
N GLU A 679 21.81 -8.43 8.16
CA GLU A 679 21.40 -9.72 8.70
C GLU A 679 21.44 -9.74 10.24
N MET A 680 22.55 -9.29 10.85
CA MET A 680 22.68 -9.24 12.31
C MET A 680 21.73 -8.24 12.95
N THR A 681 21.41 -7.14 12.27
CA THR A 681 20.42 -6.17 12.74
C THR A 681 19.02 -6.77 12.75
N GLU A 682 18.65 -7.52 11.71
CA GLU A 682 17.37 -8.26 11.65
C GLU A 682 17.31 -9.33 12.74
N VAL A 683 18.36 -10.13 12.93
CA VAL A 683 18.43 -11.13 14.01
C VAL A 683 18.33 -10.46 15.38
N ALA A 684 19.04 -9.35 15.61
CA ALA A 684 18.97 -8.60 16.86
C ALA A 684 17.55 -8.07 17.13
N ASN A 685 16.85 -7.56 16.11
CA ASN A 685 15.45 -7.15 16.22
C ASN A 685 14.58 -8.33 16.65
N ILE A 686 14.71 -9.48 15.98
CA ILE A 686 13.94 -10.69 16.31
C ILE A 686 14.15 -11.10 17.76
N LEU A 687 15.41 -11.18 18.22
CA LEU A 687 15.71 -11.62 19.58
C LEU A 687 15.22 -10.66 20.67
N ARG A 688 15.20 -9.35 20.40
CA ARG A 688 14.71 -8.34 21.35
C ARG A 688 13.18 -8.28 21.43
N ASN A 689 12.51 -8.48 20.28
CA ASN A 689 11.10 -8.19 20.13
C ASN A 689 10.20 -9.43 20.06
N ALA A 690 10.76 -10.63 19.87
CA ALA A 690 9.98 -11.85 19.93
C ALA A 690 9.49 -12.16 21.35
N THR A 691 8.38 -12.89 21.44
CA THR A 691 7.83 -13.43 22.69
C THR A 691 7.71 -14.95 22.62
N ASN A 692 7.32 -15.59 23.72
CA ASN A 692 7.03 -17.03 23.73
C ASN A 692 5.82 -17.43 22.85
N LYS A 693 4.97 -16.47 22.46
CA LYS A 693 3.83 -16.69 21.55
C LYS A 693 4.18 -16.44 20.08
N SER A 694 5.37 -15.92 19.80
CA SER A 694 5.79 -15.58 18.44
C SER A 694 6.20 -16.82 17.63
N LEU A 695 6.07 -16.70 16.31
CA LEU A 695 6.56 -17.66 15.33
C LEU A 695 7.76 -17.08 14.58
N LEU A 696 8.90 -17.75 14.65
CA LEU A 696 10.14 -17.33 14.01
C LEU A 696 10.45 -18.19 12.79
N ILE A 697 10.73 -17.56 11.67
CA ILE A 697 11.25 -18.20 10.44
C ILE A 697 12.63 -17.63 10.18
N LEU A 698 13.64 -18.47 10.32
CA LEU A 698 15.05 -18.10 10.17
C LEU A 698 15.67 -18.94 9.05
N ASP A 699 16.09 -18.30 7.97
CA ASP A 699 16.67 -18.94 6.78
C ASP A 699 18.15 -18.54 6.63
N GLU A 700 19.05 -19.53 6.74
CA GLU A 700 20.48 -19.41 6.44
C GLU A 700 21.23 -18.28 7.20
N ILE A 701 20.99 -18.16 8.51
CA ILE A 701 21.76 -17.24 9.37
C ILE A 701 23.25 -17.62 9.40
N GLY A 702 24.13 -16.62 9.38
CA GLY A 702 25.57 -16.73 9.51
C GLY A 702 26.33 -16.80 8.18
N ARG A 703 25.63 -16.71 7.04
CA ARG A 703 26.24 -16.99 5.72
C ARG A 703 27.22 -15.90 5.23
N GLY A 704 27.09 -14.66 5.72
CA GLY A 704 27.88 -13.52 5.25
C GLY A 704 29.29 -13.36 5.85
N THR A 705 29.76 -14.32 6.67
CA THR A 705 31.03 -14.22 7.41
C THR A 705 31.82 -15.54 7.36
N SER A 706 32.91 -15.65 8.14
CA SER A 706 33.68 -16.89 8.29
C SER A 706 32.76 -18.05 8.72
N THR A 707 33.04 -19.25 8.23
CA THR A 707 32.19 -20.43 8.49
C THR A 707 32.04 -20.72 9.98
N PHE A 708 33.11 -20.60 10.76
CA PHE A 708 33.09 -20.83 12.20
C PHE A 708 32.38 -19.73 12.98
N ASP A 709 32.56 -18.45 12.63
CA ASP A 709 31.85 -17.36 13.30
C ASP A 709 30.34 -17.42 13.00
N GLY A 710 29.98 -17.68 11.73
CA GLY A 710 28.60 -17.83 11.30
C GLY A 710 27.88 -19.00 11.99
N LEU A 711 28.55 -20.16 12.05
CA LEU A 711 28.06 -21.33 12.80
C LEU A 711 27.88 -21.02 14.29
N SER A 712 28.88 -20.38 14.91
CA SER A 712 28.86 -20.06 16.34
C SER A 712 27.71 -19.12 16.70
N ILE A 713 27.47 -18.11 15.86
CA ILE A 713 26.33 -17.18 16.03
C ILE A 713 25.02 -17.93 15.87
N ALA A 714 24.85 -18.72 14.80
CA ALA A 714 23.63 -19.49 14.57
C ALA A 714 23.32 -20.45 15.73
N TRP A 715 24.35 -21.12 16.27
CA TRP A 715 24.25 -21.97 17.44
C TRP A 715 23.77 -21.19 18.68
N ALA A 716 24.42 -20.08 19.01
CA ALA A 716 24.07 -19.24 20.15
C ALA A 716 22.64 -18.67 20.04
N VAL A 717 22.21 -18.32 18.82
CA VAL A 717 20.84 -17.88 18.54
C VAL A 717 19.83 -18.99 18.84
N ILE A 718 20.08 -20.24 18.41
CA ILE A 718 19.21 -21.37 18.69
C ILE A 718 19.13 -21.63 20.21
N GLU A 719 20.25 -21.58 20.92
CA GLU A 719 20.28 -21.74 22.38
C GLU A 719 19.42 -20.66 23.08
N TYR A 720 19.58 -19.40 22.69
CA TYR A 720 18.80 -18.29 23.23
C TYR A 720 17.29 -18.47 23.00
N ILE A 721 16.90 -18.80 21.76
CA ILE A 721 15.49 -19.00 21.39
C ILE A 721 14.89 -20.21 22.10
N SER A 722 15.66 -21.29 22.24
CA SER A 722 15.21 -22.55 22.85
C SER A 722 14.86 -22.39 24.32
N ASN A 723 15.56 -21.51 25.03
CA ASN A 723 15.41 -21.35 26.47
C ASN A 723 14.11 -20.64 26.83
N SER A 724 13.19 -21.35 27.50
CA SER A 724 11.88 -20.81 27.91
C SER A 724 11.96 -19.68 28.95
N LYS A 725 13.09 -19.53 29.65
CA LYS A 725 13.29 -18.43 30.60
C LYS A 725 13.78 -17.16 29.92
N LEU A 726 14.32 -17.26 28.71
CA LEU A 726 14.79 -16.14 27.91
C LEU A 726 13.72 -15.74 26.90
N LEU A 727 13.42 -16.63 25.96
CA LEU A 727 12.49 -16.35 24.87
C LEU A 727 11.44 -17.45 24.72
N GLY A 728 11.87 -18.67 24.34
CA GLY A 728 10.98 -19.81 24.17
C GLY A 728 9.96 -19.68 23.06
N ALA A 729 10.31 -19.04 21.95
CA ALA A 729 9.46 -18.88 20.77
C ALA A 729 9.45 -20.15 19.88
N LYS A 730 8.37 -20.37 19.12
CA LYS A 730 8.30 -21.45 18.12
C LYS A 730 9.12 -21.07 16.91
N THR A 731 9.94 -21.99 16.38
CA THR A 731 10.92 -21.62 15.35
C THR A 731 11.10 -22.68 14.28
N LEU A 732 11.08 -22.25 13.02
CA LEU A 732 11.59 -23.00 11.88
C LEU A 732 12.95 -22.39 11.51
N PHE A 733 14.00 -23.20 11.62
CA PHE A 733 15.38 -22.77 11.40
C PHE A 733 15.97 -23.55 10.23
N ALA A 734 16.03 -22.96 9.04
CA ALA A 734 16.72 -23.57 7.91
C ALA A 734 18.20 -23.20 7.92
N THR A 735 19.06 -24.19 7.70
CA THR A 735 20.51 -24.00 7.74
C THR A 735 21.23 -24.86 6.70
N HIS A 736 22.42 -24.39 6.31
CA HIS A 736 23.40 -25.14 5.54
C HIS A 736 24.49 -25.76 6.44
N TYR A 737 24.56 -25.37 7.72
CA TYR A 737 25.48 -25.94 8.70
C TYR A 737 24.96 -27.28 9.20
N HIS A 738 25.65 -28.35 8.83
CA HIS A 738 25.30 -29.71 9.25
C HIS A 738 25.61 -29.95 10.73
N GLU A 739 26.56 -29.21 11.30
CA GLU A 739 26.98 -29.25 12.70
C GLU A 739 25.83 -28.89 13.65
N LEU A 740 24.89 -28.04 13.21
CA LEU A 740 23.71 -27.69 14.00
C LEU A 740 22.74 -28.87 14.20
N THR A 741 22.85 -29.94 13.41
CA THR A 741 22.03 -31.14 13.63
C THR A 741 22.38 -31.86 14.93
N GLU A 742 23.60 -31.70 15.45
CA GLU A 742 23.99 -32.27 16.76
C GLU A 742 23.27 -31.62 17.95
N LEU A 743 22.53 -30.52 17.73
CA LEU A 743 21.73 -29.88 18.76
C LEU A 743 20.54 -30.75 19.20
N GLU A 744 20.00 -31.58 18.30
CA GLU A 744 19.02 -32.59 18.66
C GLU A 744 19.67 -33.62 19.60
N GLY A 745 19.20 -33.68 20.84
CA GLY A 745 19.78 -34.51 21.90
C GLY A 745 20.65 -33.74 22.91
N LYS A 746 21.24 -32.59 22.51
CA LYS A 746 21.87 -31.63 23.44
C LYS A 746 20.84 -30.69 24.07
N ILE A 747 19.87 -30.24 23.26
CA ILE A 747 18.78 -29.36 23.69
C ILE A 747 17.45 -30.12 23.56
N GLU A 748 16.70 -30.25 24.66
CA GLU A 748 15.50 -31.13 24.73
C GLU A 748 14.33 -30.74 23.82
N ASN A 749 14.32 -29.51 23.28
CA ASN A 749 13.21 -28.96 22.50
C ASN A 749 13.55 -28.66 21.02
N VAL A 750 14.68 -29.18 20.55
CA VAL A 750 15.19 -29.04 19.18
C VAL A 750 15.07 -30.37 18.46
N ASN A 751 14.43 -30.36 17.29
CA ASN A 751 14.26 -31.54 16.44
C ASN A 751 14.83 -31.30 15.05
N ASN A 752 15.42 -32.34 14.45
CA ASN A 752 15.91 -32.25 13.08
C ASN A 752 14.90 -32.73 12.06
N TYR A 753 14.87 -32.00 10.94
CA TYR A 753 14.16 -32.34 9.73
C TYR A 753 15.08 -32.14 8.53
N CYS A 754 14.88 -32.96 7.50
CA CYS A 754 15.59 -32.82 6.24
C CYS A 754 14.63 -32.98 5.06
N ILE A 755 15.04 -32.47 3.90
CA ILE A 755 14.29 -32.67 2.67
C ILE A 755 14.69 -34.03 2.08
N ALA A 756 13.69 -34.86 1.78
CA ALA A 756 13.89 -36.15 1.15
C ALA A 756 14.50 -35.98 -0.25
N VAL A 757 15.67 -36.59 -0.43
CA VAL A 757 16.38 -36.67 -1.70
C VAL A 757 16.35 -38.11 -2.19
N LYS A 758 16.02 -38.33 -3.46
CA LYS A 758 16.14 -39.64 -4.10
C LYS A 758 17.29 -39.62 -5.08
N GLU A 759 18.28 -40.47 -4.83
CA GLU A 759 19.42 -40.68 -5.73
C GLU A 759 19.01 -41.63 -6.86
N LYS A 760 19.32 -41.27 -8.11
CA LYS A 760 19.13 -42.11 -9.29
C LYS A 760 20.46 -42.21 -10.04
N GLY A 761 21.33 -43.09 -9.55
CA GLY A 761 22.71 -43.17 -10.01
C GLY A 761 23.48 -41.94 -9.57
N ASP A 762 23.95 -41.16 -10.55
CA ASP A 762 24.76 -39.96 -10.36
C ASP A 762 23.93 -38.66 -10.29
N ASP A 763 22.62 -38.76 -10.56
CA ASP A 763 21.65 -37.66 -10.52
C ASP A 763 20.84 -37.69 -9.22
N ILE A 764 20.45 -36.51 -8.75
CA ILE A 764 19.59 -36.34 -7.57
C ILE A 764 18.23 -35.78 -7.98
N ILE A 765 17.16 -36.33 -7.41
CA ILE A 765 15.79 -35.83 -7.57
C ILE A 765 15.31 -35.33 -6.20
N PHE A 766 14.99 -34.05 -6.12
CA PHE A 766 14.39 -33.46 -4.93
C PHE A 766 12.92 -33.83 -4.83
N LEU A 767 12.56 -34.63 -3.84
CA LEU A 767 11.17 -35.01 -3.60
C LEU A 767 10.37 -33.90 -2.90
N ARG A 768 11.03 -32.82 -2.46
CA ARG A 768 10.42 -31.65 -1.77
C ARG A 768 9.50 -32.04 -0.59
N LYS A 769 9.71 -33.23 0.00
CA LYS A 769 9.00 -33.74 1.18
C LYS A 769 9.92 -33.61 2.39
N ILE A 770 9.41 -32.99 3.46
CA ILE A 770 10.09 -32.86 4.74
C ILE A 770 9.93 -34.17 5.52
N VAL A 771 11.04 -34.72 5.97
CA VAL A 771 11.10 -35.95 6.78
C VAL A 771 11.91 -35.69 8.06
N LYS A 772 11.59 -36.42 9.13
CA LYS A 772 12.29 -36.27 10.41
C LYS A 772 13.69 -36.91 10.32
N GLY A 773 14.70 -36.23 10.86
CA GLY A 773 16.11 -36.62 10.83
C GLY A 773 17.02 -35.52 10.27
N GLY A 774 18.32 -35.62 10.53
CA GLY A 774 19.34 -34.79 9.90
C GLY A 774 19.65 -35.27 8.48
N ALA A 775 20.22 -34.40 7.64
CA ALA A 775 20.76 -34.82 6.35
C ALA A 775 22.11 -35.54 6.55
N ASP A 776 22.21 -36.79 6.08
CA ASP A 776 23.42 -37.62 6.24
C ASP A 776 24.63 -37.13 5.42
N LYS A 777 24.40 -36.32 4.37
CA LYS A 777 25.42 -35.79 3.45
C LYS A 777 25.02 -34.42 2.89
N SER A 778 26.01 -33.61 2.51
CA SER A 778 25.79 -32.41 1.70
C SER A 778 25.73 -32.78 0.21
N TYR A 779 24.78 -32.19 -0.53
CA TYR A 779 24.55 -32.48 -1.95
C TYR A 779 25.07 -31.35 -2.87
N GLY A 780 25.98 -30.52 -2.38
CA GLY A 780 26.45 -29.32 -3.10
C GLY A 780 27.08 -29.64 -4.46
N ILE A 781 27.89 -30.71 -4.54
CA ILE A 781 28.56 -31.12 -5.77
C ILE A 781 27.56 -31.66 -6.80
N GLN A 782 26.56 -32.41 -6.35
CA GLN A 782 25.50 -32.95 -7.19
C GLN A 782 24.58 -31.84 -7.72
N VAL A 783 24.31 -30.80 -6.91
CA VAL A 783 23.61 -29.58 -7.36
C VAL A 783 24.44 -28.82 -8.40
N ALA A 784 25.75 -28.68 -8.21
CA ALA A 784 26.64 -28.04 -9.18
C ALA A 784 26.62 -28.77 -10.53
N ARG A 785 26.59 -30.10 -10.51
CA ARG A 785 26.45 -30.93 -11.72
C ARG A 785 25.12 -30.70 -12.44
N LEU A 786 24.02 -30.64 -11.68
CA LEU A 786 22.68 -30.30 -12.19
C LEU A 786 22.62 -28.91 -12.83
N ALA A 787 23.39 -27.96 -12.30
CA ALA A 787 23.53 -26.62 -12.87
C ALA A 787 24.40 -26.57 -14.15
N GLY A 788 25.01 -27.70 -14.54
CA GLY A 788 25.85 -27.81 -15.74
C GLY A 788 27.34 -27.53 -15.53
N VAL A 789 27.84 -27.58 -14.28
CA VAL A 789 29.28 -27.45 -14.00
C VAL A 789 30.05 -28.61 -14.64
N PRO A 790 31.18 -28.36 -15.32
CA PRO A 790 31.94 -29.42 -16.01
C PRO A 790 32.33 -30.58 -15.11
N GLN A 791 32.27 -31.79 -15.67
CA GLN A 791 32.50 -33.04 -14.96
C GLN A 791 33.86 -33.08 -14.25
N SER A 792 34.91 -32.58 -14.91
CA SER A 792 36.27 -32.50 -14.35
C SER A 792 36.35 -31.66 -13.07
N VAL A 793 35.52 -30.62 -12.94
CA VAL A 793 35.44 -29.77 -11.75
C VAL A 793 34.67 -30.49 -10.63
N THR A 794 33.54 -31.13 -10.96
CA THR A 794 32.75 -31.87 -9.96
C THR A 794 33.49 -33.09 -9.43
N ASP A 795 34.28 -33.77 -10.27
CA ASP A 795 35.09 -34.92 -9.85
C ASP A 795 36.22 -34.48 -8.93
N ARG A 796 36.94 -33.40 -9.29
CA ARG A 796 37.97 -32.84 -8.42
C ARG A 796 37.39 -32.33 -7.10
N ALA A 797 36.19 -31.72 -7.12
CA ALA A 797 35.52 -31.29 -5.89
C ALA A 797 35.15 -32.47 -4.97
N LYS A 798 34.78 -33.63 -5.53
CA LYS A 798 34.55 -34.86 -4.74
C LYS A 798 35.84 -35.33 -4.05
N GLU A 799 36.95 -35.38 -4.78
CA GLU A 799 38.26 -35.75 -4.21
C GLU A 799 38.63 -34.85 -3.03
N ILE A 800 38.50 -33.52 -3.21
CA ILE A 800 38.83 -32.54 -2.16
C ILE A 800 37.91 -32.70 -0.93
N VAL A 801 36.61 -32.96 -1.13
CA VAL A 801 35.70 -33.18 0.01
C VAL A 801 36.07 -34.46 0.77
N GLU A 802 36.46 -35.53 0.08
CA GLU A 802 36.93 -36.75 0.73
C GLU A 802 38.22 -36.51 1.54
N GLU A 803 39.17 -35.74 1.00
CA GLU A 803 40.38 -35.31 1.71
C GLU A 803 40.05 -34.48 2.98
N LEU A 804 39.14 -33.51 2.87
CA LEU A 804 38.72 -32.66 4.00
C LEU A 804 37.98 -33.44 5.09
N VAL A 805 37.07 -34.34 4.71
CA VAL A 805 36.36 -35.20 5.67
C VAL A 805 37.34 -36.15 6.38
N GLN A 806 38.32 -36.69 5.65
CA GLN A 806 39.38 -37.49 6.27
C GLN A 806 40.22 -36.66 7.23
N ALA A 807 40.59 -35.42 6.88
CA ALA A 807 41.35 -34.53 7.77
C ALA A 807 40.59 -34.20 9.07
N ASP A 808 39.28 -33.90 9.00
CA ASP A 808 38.43 -33.64 10.17
C ASP A 808 38.23 -34.88 11.05
N VAL A 809 38.07 -36.06 10.45
CA VAL A 809 37.98 -37.33 11.18
C VAL A 809 39.32 -37.65 11.86
N THR A 810 40.44 -37.36 11.21
CA THR A 810 41.78 -37.57 11.79
C THR A 810 42.05 -36.61 12.96
N GLY A 811 41.48 -35.39 12.94
CA GLY A 811 41.46 -34.46 14.07
C GLY A 811 40.67 -35.00 15.27
N LYS A 812 39.47 -35.54 15.04
CA LYS A 812 38.64 -36.18 16.08
C LYS A 812 39.28 -37.47 16.64
N ILE A 813 39.98 -38.26 15.81
CA ILE A 813 40.69 -39.47 16.27
C ILE A 813 41.89 -39.09 17.16
N LYS A 814 42.62 -38.02 16.84
CA LYS A 814 43.72 -37.52 17.69
C LYS A 814 43.25 -37.03 19.06
N GLU A 815 42.06 -36.45 19.17
CA GLU A 815 41.49 -36.06 20.48
C GLU A 815 41.01 -37.26 21.31
N ILE A 816 40.67 -38.38 20.66
CA ILE A 816 40.22 -39.61 21.32
C ILE A 816 41.42 -40.51 21.71
N GLU A 817 42.57 -40.41 21.05
CA GLU A 817 43.77 -41.24 21.34
C GLU A 817 44.68 -40.70 22.47
N VAL A 818 44.36 -39.59 23.15
CA VAL A 818 45.17 -39.07 24.29
C VAL A 818 44.87 -39.79 25.62
N GLN A 819 44.08 -40.86 25.63
CA GLN A 819 43.92 -41.73 26.80
C GLN A 819 44.22 -43.21 26.47
N GLY A 820 45.50 -43.58 26.41
CA GLY A 820 45.88 -45.00 26.50
C GLY A 820 47.23 -45.43 25.93
N GLN A 821 48.27 -45.36 26.78
CA GLN A 821 49.46 -46.23 26.89
C GLN A 821 50.43 -46.48 25.71
N GLU A 822 51.70 -46.48 26.10
CA GLU A 822 52.94 -46.67 25.34
C GLU A 822 53.11 -48.03 24.65
N THR A 823 53.64 -48.05 23.43
CA THR A 823 54.99 -48.56 23.06
C THR A 823 55.10 -49.04 21.60
N SER A 824 56.30 -48.83 21.04
CA SER A 824 56.94 -49.47 19.87
C SER A 824 56.87 -48.75 18.50
N LYS A 825 58.08 -48.47 17.98
CA LYS A 825 58.38 -47.80 16.69
C LYS A 825 58.09 -48.68 15.48
N PRO A 826 57.75 -48.06 14.33
CA PRO A 826 58.47 -48.41 13.09
C PRO A 826 58.95 -47.20 12.26
N LYS A 827 59.74 -47.55 11.24
CA LYS A 827 60.69 -46.75 10.46
C LYS A 827 60.08 -45.67 9.55
N ALA A 828 60.92 -44.66 9.30
CA ALA A 828 60.73 -43.52 8.42
C ALA A 828 60.37 -43.88 6.97
N LYS A 829 59.40 -43.15 6.41
CA LYS A 829 59.26 -42.84 4.98
C LYS A 829 59.39 -41.33 4.82
N HIS A 830 60.26 -40.92 3.90
CA HIS A 830 60.51 -39.54 3.51
C HIS A 830 59.27 -38.94 2.83
N PHE A 831 58.87 -37.74 3.24
CA PHE A 831 57.95 -36.85 2.50
C PHE A 831 58.64 -35.49 2.32
N ASP A 832 58.36 -34.83 1.20
CA ASP A 832 59.01 -33.61 0.70
C ASP A 832 58.68 -32.34 1.51
N GLU A 833 59.55 -31.34 1.44
CA GLU A 833 59.61 -30.10 2.26
C GLU A 833 58.45 -29.09 2.07
N VAL A 834 57.32 -29.48 1.46
CA VAL A 834 56.18 -28.56 1.25
C VAL A 834 54.99 -28.84 2.18
N ASP A 835 54.97 -30.00 2.86
CA ASP A 835 53.87 -30.41 3.77
C ASP A 835 54.08 -30.04 5.25
N LEU A 836 55.21 -29.42 5.63
CA LEU A 836 55.51 -29.05 7.03
C LEU A 836 55.03 -27.65 7.43
N ALA A 837 54.49 -26.85 6.51
CA ALA A 837 54.10 -25.46 6.79
C ALA A 837 52.66 -25.29 7.28
N GLN A 838 51.84 -26.35 7.37
CA GLN A 838 50.44 -26.28 7.81
C GLN A 838 50.13 -26.96 9.15
N MET A 839 51.15 -27.40 9.90
CA MET A 839 50.96 -27.94 11.25
C MET A 839 51.98 -27.34 12.23
N SER A 840 51.63 -26.22 12.88
CA SER A 840 51.90 -25.92 14.30
C SER A 840 51.64 -24.44 14.56
N LEU A 841 50.51 -24.12 15.20
CA LEU A 841 50.20 -22.77 15.71
C LEU A 841 50.13 -22.74 17.24
N PHE A 842 50.74 -23.72 17.91
CA PHE A 842 50.80 -23.82 19.38
C PHE A 842 52.19 -24.24 19.90
N ASP A 843 53.28 -23.83 19.24
CA ASP A 843 54.61 -23.91 19.85
C ASP A 843 54.96 -22.59 20.54
N THR A 844 55.06 -22.63 21.87
CA THR A 844 55.65 -21.57 22.69
C THR A 844 57.08 -21.29 22.23
N VAL A 845 57.34 -20.06 21.78
CA VAL A 845 58.65 -19.58 21.30
C VAL A 845 59.71 -19.73 22.41
N LYS A 846 60.79 -20.47 22.13
CA LYS A 846 61.92 -20.62 23.07
C LYS A 846 62.97 -19.55 22.82
N ASP A 847 63.71 -19.16 23.86
CA ASP A 847 64.76 -18.13 23.79
C ASP A 847 65.85 -18.46 22.74
N ASP A 848 66.11 -19.74 22.48
CA ASP A 848 67.08 -20.19 21.49
C ASP A 848 66.69 -19.84 20.04
N ASP A 849 65.39 -19.74 19.72
CA ASP A 849 64.91 -19.43 18.38
C ASP A 849 65.17 -17.95 18.03
N VAL A 850 64.94 -17.05 18.99
CA VAL A 850 65.22 -15.61 18.84
C VAL A 850 66.72 -15.35 18.76
N ILE A 851 67.54 -16.08 19.53
CA ILE A 851 69.00 -15.98 19.50
C ILE A 851 69.56 -16.44 18.14
N LYS A 852 68.98 -17.48 17.56
CA LYS A 852 69.37 -17.98 16.24
C LYS A 852 68.99 -17.00 15.13
N GLU A 853 67.79 -16.42 15.20
CA GLU A 853 67.31 -15.41 14.25
C GLU A 853 68.18 -14.14 14.28
N ILE A 854 68.67 -13.72 15.46
CA ILE A 854 69.65 -12.62 15.59
C ILE A 854 71.01 -12.97 14.98
N LYS A 855 71.47 -14.22 15.11
CA LYS A 855 72.76 -14.66 14.53
C LYS A 855 72.74 -14.73 13.01
N GLU A 856 71.59 -14.98 12.41
CA GLU A 856 71.41 -15.16 10.97
C GLU A 856 71.07 -13.85 10.24
N LEU A 857 70.91 -12.74 10.97
CA LEU A 857 70.62 -11.42 10.41
C LEU A 857 71.84 -10.77 9.76
N ASP A 858 71.76 -10.51 8.45
CA ASP A 858 72.76 -9.75 7.70
C ASP A 858 72.56 -8.23 7.86
N LEU A 859 73.23 -7.69 8.88
CA LEU A 859 73.16 -6.27 9.26
C LEU A 859 73.72 -5.31 8.20
N ALA A 860 74.52 -5.78 7.25
CA ALA A 860 75.15 -4.90 6.25
C ALA A 860 74.20 -4.51 5.11
N ASN A 861 73.17 -5.32 4.84
CA ASN A 861 72.25 -5.15 3.71
C ASN A 861 70.82 -4.80 4.14
N LEU A 862 70.57 -4.62 5.43
CA LEU A 862 69.25 -4.20 5.92
C LEU A 862 69.02 -2.70 5.70
N THR A 863 67.88 -2.36 5.12
CA THR A 863 67.44 -0.97 5.08
C THR A 863 67.02 -0.50 6.47
N PRO A 864 67.08 0.80 6.78
CA PRO A 864 66.71 1.30 8.12
C PRO A 864 65.28 0.93 8.55
N ILE A 865 64.35 0.82 7.60
CA ILE A 865 62.96 0.43 7.87
C ILE A 865 62.85 -1.07 8.14
N ASP A 866 63.55 -1.91 7.38
CA ASP A 866 63.55 -3.36 7.58
C ASP A 866 64.22 -3.73 8.91
N ALA A 867 65.29 -3.02 9.28
CA ALA A 867 65.92 -3.17 10.58
C ALA A 867 64.96 -2.83 11.73
N LEU A 868 64.19 -1.74 11.60
CA LEU A 868 63.20 -1.31 12.59
C LEU A 868 62.04 -2.32 12.72
N ASN A 869 61.54 -2.82 11.59
CA ASN A 869 60.47 -3.83 11.55
C ASN A 869 60.93 -5.17 12.13
N THR A 870 62.16 -5.59 11.83
CA THR A 870 62.73 -6.83 12.35
C THR A 870 62.97 -6.74 13.86
N LEU A 871 63.50 -5.62 14.34
CA LEU A 871 63.64 -5.36 15.78
C LEU A 871 62.28 -5.32 16.50
N TYR A 872 61.26 -4.72 15.87
CA TYR A 872 59.90 -4.69 16.40
C TYR A 872 59.29 -6.09 16.49
N GLN A 873 59.49 -6.95 15.48
CA GLN A 873 59.06 -8.35 15.49
C GLN A 873 59.76 -9.16 16.58
N LEU A 874 61.09 -9.06 16.70
CA LEU A 874 61.86 -9.74 17.75
C LEU A 874 61.43 -9.27 19.16
N GLN A 875 61.16 -7.97 19.32
CA GLN A 875 60.67 -7.42 20.58
C GLN A 875 59.25 -7.93 20.93
N ASN A 876 58.36 -8.07 19.93
CA ASN A 876 57.03 -8.64 20.13
C ASN A 876 57.08 -10.13 20.45
N LYS A 877 57.97 -10.91 19.82
CA LYS A 877 58.20 -12.32 20.17
C LYS A 877 58.67 -12.49 21.62
N LEU A 878 59.50 -11.58 22.13
CA LEU A 878 59.93 -11.56 23.53
C LEU A 878 58.87 -11.03 24.51
N LYS A 879 57.97 -10.13 24.07
CA LYS A 879 56.89 -9.56 24.89
C LYS A 879 55.65 -10.46 24.98
N ASN A 880 55.37 -11.27 23.97
CA ASN A 880 54.29 -12.27 23.97
C ASN A 880 54.65 -13.53 24.78
N ARG A 881 55.36 -13.35 25.90
CA ARG A 881 55.60 -14.40 26.90
C ARG A 881 54.32 -14.57 27.72
N TRP A 882 53.60 -15.67 27.52
CA TRP A 882 52.88 -16.45 28.54
C TRP A 882 52.68 -17.88 28.05
#